data_AF-B0K7T6-F1
#
_entry.id   AF-B0K7T6-F1
#
_cell.length_a   1.000
_cell.length_b   1.000
_cell.length_c   1.000
_cell.angle_alpha   90.00
_cell.angle_beta   90.00
_cell.angle_gamma   90.00
#
_symmetry.space_group_name_H-M   'P 1'
#
loop_
_entity.id
_entity.type
_entity.pdbx_description
1 polymer ?
#
loop_
_entity_poly.entity_id
_entity_poly.type
_entity_poly.pdbx_seq_one_letter_code
_entity_poly.pdbx_strand_id
1 'polypeptide(L)'
;MAALIKKKRLSVLVAVIILLAFSFNLQPVTVEATSTGGLGPVTPKDTIYQIITDRFYDGDPSNNIPPGFDPTLFDGTGSDLKLYQGGDWKGIIEKIPYLKEMGITAVWISAPYANRDTVIEDYHPDGSVDRWTSFHGYHARNYFATNKHFGEMQDFIALRDALHSNGIKLVIDFVSNHSSRWQNPTLNYQPEDGRLYEPDKDENGNYVFDSNGNPVDYNGDGIVENLLADPHNDIHGFFHGLGDRGDDNTRFGYRHKDLGSLADYSQENSVVVEYLEKAAIFWKSKGIDGIRHDATLHMNPAFVQGFKDAIDSAPGGPITHFGEFFIGRPDPKYEEYRTFPDRTGVNNLDFEYYRAATNTFGYFSETMKDFGEMMIKTSNDYIYENQAVTFIDNHDVTRFRYIQPNDKPYHAALAVLMTSRGTPNIYYGTEQYLYPADASDIAGRMFMQTSTSFDQTTTAYKLIRKLSDLRRSNEAVAYGTTEILYSTDDVLVFKRQFYDKQVIVAVNRQPDRSFAVPDLKTTLPVGTYQDVLEGLLYGKSMTVVEENGQHKIKGFTLSGGEVNVWAYNPSLGTEIPRIGNVISTMGRPGNLVYIYGTGLGGNVTVKFDTTPAQVVSNSDEMITAVVPNTPGIKSITVIKGNYTSNSFRYHVLSGDLVQVIVKVNASTEWGQNIHIVGNLPELGGWDPAMSTEAMMCPNYPEWFLPVSVPMGTTFEFKFIKKDSNGNVIWESGENRIFTSPNTSTGTVDTPVYNWRY
;
A
#
# COMPACT_ATOMS: atom_id res chain seq x y z
N MET A 1 44.52 -31.17 -60.33
CA MET A 1 44.18 -32.52 -59.83
C MET A 1 42.68 -32.58 -59.61
N ALA A 2 42.07 -33.67 -60.09
CA ALA A 2 40.64 -33.97 -60.29
C ALA A 2 39.69 -33.58 -59.15
N ALA A 3 38.39 -33.30 -59.32
CA ALA A 3 37.49 -33.18 -60.48
C ALA A 3 36.19 -32.49 -59.98
N LEU A 4 35.62 -31.58 -60.78
CA LEU A 4 34.32 -30.96 -60.51
C LEU A 4 33.70 -30.54 -61.85
N ILE A 5 32.86 -31.38 -62.46
CA ILE A 5 32.23 -31.08 -63.76
C ILE A 5 30.82 -31.70 -63.89
N LYS A 6 29.85 -30.80 -64.15
CA LYS A 6 28.58 -30.91 -64.94
C LYS A 6 27.35 -31.55 -64.30
N LYS A 7 26.10 -31.14 -64.59
CA LYS A 7 25.43 -29.97 -65.23
C LYS A 7 23.93 -30.34 -65.32
N LYS A 8 23.04 -29.32 -65.37
CA LYS A 8 21.70 -29.30 -66.03
C LYS A 8 20.57 -30.07 -65.28
N ARG A 9 19.29 -29.66 -65.31
CA ARG A 9 18.52 -28.84 -66.28
C ARG A 9 17.21 -28.30 -65.66
N LEU A 10 16.80 -27.20 -66.27
CA LEU A 10 15.60 -26.36 -66.17
C LEU A 10 14.23 -27.07 -66.33
N SER A 11 13.30 -26.70 -65.43
CA SER A 11 11.84 -26.45 -65.55
C SER A 11 10.83 -27.53 -65.99
N VAL A 12 9.80 -27.74 -65.17
CA VAL A 12 8.36 -27.40 -65.38
C VAL A 12 7.49 -28.28 -64.48
N LEU A 13 6.79 -27.73 -63.48
CA LEU A 13 5.37 -28.04 -63.25
C LEU A 13 4.70 -27.02 -62.32
N VAL A 14 3.52 -26.59 -62.76
CA VAL A 14 2.55 -25.70 -62.13
C VAL A 14 1.91 -26.39 -60.91
N ALA A 15 1.71 -25.65 -59.81
CA ALA A 15 0.76 -26.04 -58.77
C ALA A 15 0.03 -24.81 -58.22
N VAL A 16 -1.27 -24.76 -58.52
CA VAL A 16 -2.26 -23.82 -58.04
C VAL A 16 -2.81 -24.31 -56.70
N ILE A 17 -2.71 -23.45 -55.68
CA ILE A 17 -3.67 -23.11 -54.62
C ILE A 17 -4.56 -24.25 -54.07
N ILE A 18 -4.31 -24.63 -52.81
CA ILE A 18 -5.35 -24.94 -51.83
C ILE A 18 -5.09 -24.09 -50.59
N LEU A 19 -5.99 -23.12 -50.34
CA LEU A 19 -6.12 -22.42 -49.07
C LEU A 19 -6.56 -23.41 -47.99
N LEU A 20 -5.81 -23.49 -46.90
CA LEU A 20 -6.29 -23.99 -45.61
C LEU A 20 -5.92 -22.96 -44.55
N ALA A 21 -6.96 -22.35 -43.99
CA ALA A 21 -6.89 -21.38 -42.92
C ALA A 21 -6.19 -21.99 -41.70
N PHE A 22 -5.03 -21.44 -41.34
CA PHE A 22 -4.43 -21.68 -40.03
C PHE A 22 -5.09 -20.74 -39.03
N SER A 23 -6.07 -21.28 -38.32
CA SER A 23 -6.54 -20.75 -37.05
C SER A 23 -5.38 -20.79 -36.06
N PHE A 24 -4.87 -19.62 -35.64
CA PHE A 24 -3.97 -19.53 -34.50
C PHE A 24 -4.75 -19.95 -33.25
N ASN A 25 -4.61 -21.22 -32.83
CA ASN A 25 -4.97 -21.64 -31.49
C ASN A 25 -3.95 -21.04 -30.53
N LEU A 26 -4.33 -19.94 -29.87
CA LEU A 26 -3.72 -19.49 -28.63
C LEU A 26 -3.96 -20.60 -27.60
N GLN A 27 -2.97 -21.47 -27.39
CA GLN A 27 -2.99 -22.35 -26.23
C GLN A 27 -2.75 -21.48 -24.98
N PRO A 28 -3.57 -21.62 -23.93
CA PRO A 28 -3.31 -20.93 -22.69
C PRO A 28 -1.96 -21.40 -22.14
N VAL A 29 -1.10 -20.44 -21.83
CA VAL A 29 0.13 -20.67 -21.06
C VAL A 29 -0.31 -21.31 -19.75
N THR A 30 -0.01 -22.59 -19.57
CA THR A 30 -0.16 -23.25 -18.28
C THR A 30 0.86 -22.64 -17.33
N VAL A 31 0.40 -21.77 -16.44
CA VAL A 31 1.17 -21.33 -15.29
C VAL A 31 1.35 -22.57 -14.41
N GLU A 32 2.50 -23.23 -14.52
CA GLU A 32 2.91 -24.18 -13.50
C GLU A 32 3.17 -23.37 -12.23
N ALA A 33 2.30 -23.56 -11.23
CA ALA A 33 2.50 -23.06 -9.89
C ALA A 33 3.71 -23.80 -9.29
N THR A 34 4.92 -23.31 -9.53
CA THR A 34 6.04 -23.59 -8.64
C THR A 34 5.67 -22.98 -7.29
N SER A 35 5.30 -23.83 -6.34
CA SER A 35 5.11 -23.44 -4.95
C SER A 35 6.45 -23.00 -4.37
N THR A 36 6.84 -21.75 -4.57
CA THR A 36 7.61 -21.06 -3.54
C THR A 36 6.63 -20.92 -2.38
N GLY A 37 6.96 -21.51 -1.23
CA GLY A 37 6.11 -21.55 -0.05
C GLY A 37 5.94 -20.20 0.64
N GLY A 38 5.56 -19.15 -0.11
CA GLY A 38 5.32 -17.81 0.39
C GLY A 38 4.09 -17.75 1.28
N LEU A 39 4.10 -16.82 2.24
CA LEU A 39 3.01 -16.63 3.20
C LEU A 39 1.78 -15.94 2.60
N GLY A 40 1.91 -15.41 1.37
CA GLY A 40 0.88 -14.63 0.70
C GLY A 40 0.79 -13.20 1.25
N PRO A 41 -0.13 -12.38 0.73
CA PRO A 41 -0.25 -10.98 1.10
C PRO A 41 -0.57 -10.77 2.58
N VAL A 42 -0.20 -9.60 3.10
CA VAL A 42 -0.68 -9.06 4.38
C VAL A 42 -2.20 -8.89 4.34
N THR A 43 -2.86 -9.37 5.37
CA THR A 43 -4.32 -9.40 5.52
C THR A 43 -4.74 -8.66 6.80
N PRO A 44 -6.04 -8.38 6.98
CA PRO A 44 -6.55 -7.79 8.23
C PRO A 44 -6.36 -8.65 9.49
N LYS A 45 -5.93 -9.92 9.35
CA LYS A 45 -5.54 -10.77 10.49
C LYS A 45 -4.10 -10.49 10.97
N ASP A 46 -3.31 -9.78 10.18
CA ASP A 46 -1.91 -9.51 10.51
C ASP A 46 -1.77 -8.27 11.42
N THR A 47 -0.60 -8.16 12.05
CA THR A 47 -0.12 -6.97 12.75
C THR A 47 1.22 -6.58 12.14
N ILE A 48 1.27 -5.39 11.57
CA ILE A 48 2.45 -4.85 10.90
C ILE A 48 3.33 -4.16 11.94
N TYR A 49 4.64 -4.38 11.85
CA TYR A 49 5.66 -3.64 12.60
C TYR A 49 6.55 -2.88 11.61
N GLN A 50 6.49 -1.55 11.63
CA GLN A 50 7.25 -0.69 10.73
C GLN A 50 8.64 -0.38 11.29
N ILE A 51 9.66 -0.74 10.52
CA ILE A 51 11.08 -0.64 10.87
C ILE A 51 11.76 0.36 9.93
N ILE A 52 12.41 1.37 10.49
CA ILE A 52 13.46 2.10 9.77
C ILE A 52 14.73 1.27 9.91
N THR A 53 15.18 0.65 8.81
CA THR A 53 16.24 -0.38 8.84
C THR A 53 17.49 0.12 9.57
N ASP A 54 18.01 1.29 9.17
CA ASP A 54 19.19 1.95 9.78
C ASP A 54 19.05 2.21 11.28
N ARG A 55 17.83 2.27 11.81
CA ARG A 55 17.55 2.71 13.19
C ARG A 55 17.09 1.59 14.10
N PHE A 56 17.17 0.33 13.64
CA PHE A 56 16.66 -0.79 14.43
C PHE A 56 17.76 -1.50 15.20
N TYR A 57 18.66 -2.19 14.50
CA TYR A 57 19.74 -2.96 15.11
C TYR A 57 20.85 -3.23 14.08
N ASP A 58 22.09 -2.98 14.46
CA ASP A 58 23.32 -3.29 13.73
C ASP A 58 23.71 -4.74 14.03
N GLY A 59 23.53 -5.61 13.03
CA GLY A 59 23.90 -7.03 13.08
C GLY A 59 25.20 -7.34 12.32
N ASP A 60 25.63 -6.46 11.42
CA ASP A 60 26.87 -6.56 10.67
C ASP A 60 27.63 -5.23 10.62
N PRO A 61 28.48 -4.94 11.62
CA PRO A 61 29.25 -3.70 11.64
C PRO A 61 30.22 -3.53 10.47
N SER A 62 30.46 -4.58 9.66
CA SER A 62 31.34 -4.51 8.50
C SER A 62 30.72 -3.76 7.31
N ASN A 63 29.39 -3.59 7.28
CA ASN A 63 28.68 -2.85 6.24
C ASN A 63 28.32 -1.39 6.63
N ASN A 64 28.63 -0.98 7.86
CA ASN A 64 28.39 0.39 8.35
C ASN A 64 29.04 1.47 7.47
N ILE A 65 30.25 1.19 6.99
CA ILE A 65 31.03 2.08 6.10
C ILE A 65 31.45 1.26 4.86
N PRO A 66 30.56 1.13 3.86
CA PRO A 66 30.86 0.41 2.63
C PRO A 66 32.07 1.01 1.89
N PRO A 67 32.79 0.23 1.06
CA PRO A 67 33.90 0.76 0.28
C PRO A 67 33.50 1.97 -0.58
N GLY A 68 34.23 3.07 -0.42
CA GLY A 68 33.96 4.33 -1.14
C GLY A 68 33.02 5.30 -0.41
N PHE A 69 32.39 4.89 0.69
CA PHE A 69 31.57 5.77 1.52
C PHE A 69 32.44 6.69 2.39
N ASP A 70 32.01 7.94 2.58
CA ASP A 70 32.68 8.90 3.46
C ASP A 70 32.42 8.51 4.93
N PRO A 71 33.45 8.14 5.72
CA PRO A 71 33.28 7.74 7.12
C PRO A 71 32.66 8.83 8.01
N THR A 72 32.69 10.11 7.60
CA THR A 72 32.08 11.21 8.36
C THR A 72 30.55 11.26 8.24
N LEU A 73 29.96 10.40 7.39
CA LEU A 73 28.52 10.26 7.20
C LEU A 73 27.92 9.09 8.00
N PHE A 74 28.72 8.48 8.88
CA PHE A 74 28.31 7.45 9.83
C PHE A 74 28.55 7.93 11.26
N ASP A 75 27.56 7.76 12.14
CA ASP A 75 27.65 8.09 13.57
C ASP A 75 27.73 6.82 14.42
N GLY A 76 26.76 5.91 14.29
CA GLY A 76 26.70 4.65 15.05
C GLY A 76 26.42 4.79 16.55
N THR A 77 26.46 6.00 17.10
CA THR A 77 26.19 6.26 18.53
C THR A 77 24.72 6.50 18.83
N GLY A 78 23.91 6.78 17.80
CA GLY A 78 22.52 7.22 17.92
C GLY A 78 22.36 8.71 18.26
N SER A 79 23.43 9.51 18.18
CA SER A 79 23.43 10.91 18.59
C SER A 79 23.07 11.85 17.44
N ASP A 80 23.65 11.64 16.26
CA ASP A 80 23.33 12.42 15.06
C ASP A 80 22.29 11.71 14.21
N LEU A 81 21.02 12.04 14.46
CA LEU A 81 19.88 11.41 13.82
C LEU A 81 19.79 11.67 12.31
N LYS A 82 20.67 12.50 11.72
CA LYS A 82 20.70 12.78 10.28
C LYS A 82 21.68 11.89 9.50
N LEU A 83 22.56 11.18 10.21
CA LEU A 83 23.57 10.29 9.63
C LEU A 83 23.14 8.82 9.70
N TYR A 84 23.86 7.95 8.99
CA TYR A 84 23.69 6.50 9.14
C TYR A 84 24.11 6.06 10.56
N GLN A 85 23.34 5.13 11.12
CA GLN A 85 23.53 4.58 12.46
C GLN A 85 23.94 3.10 12.45
N GLY A 86 23.79 2.40 11.31
CA GLY A 86 24.32 1.06 11.10
C GLY A 86 23.29 -0.07 11.25
N GLY A 87 22.01 0.25 11.43
CA GLY A 87 20.98 -0.78 11.43
C GLY A 87 20.84 -1.46 10.06
N ASP A 88 20.71 -2.78 10.06
CA ASP A 88 20.80 -3.59 8.84
C ASP A 88 19.84 -4.80 8.85
N TRP A 89 19.81 -5.55 7.75
CA TRP A 89 18.92 -6.71 7.62
C TRP A 89 19.31 -7.88 8.52
N LYS A 90 20.59 -8.07 8.82
CA LYS A 90 21.03 -9.09 9.76
C LYS A 90 20.58 -8.75 11.18
N GLY A 91 20.58 -7.47 11.55
CA GLY A 91 20.04 -7.01 12.81
C GLY A 91 18.52 -7.23 12.92
N ILE A 92 17.77 -7.05 11.83
CA ILE A 92 16.35 -7.45 11.80
C ILE A 92 16.22 -8.97 12.01
N ILE A 93 17.04 -9.79 11.34
CA ILE A 93 17.06 -11.26 11.52
C ILE A 93 17.30 -11.62 12.99
N GLU A 94 18.29 -11.00 13.64
CA GLU A 94 18.62 -11.23 15.05
C GLU A 94 17.45 -10.90 16.01
N LYS A 95 16.57 -9.98 15.63
CA LYS A 95 15.39 -9.59 16.42
C LYS A 95 14.09 -10.27 16.00
N ILE A 96 14.11 -11.20 15.04
CA ILE A 96 12.92 -12.01 14.71
C ILE A 96 12.30 -12.69 15.94
N PRO A 97 13.07 -13.29 16.89
CA PRO A 97 12.48 -13.86 18.10
C PRO A 97 11.67 -12.83 18.91
N TYR A 98 12.20 -11.62 19.08
CA TYR A 98 11.52 -10.52 19.77
C TYR A 98 10.23 -10.11 19.07
N LEU A 99 10.25 -9.96 17.75
CA LEU A 99 9.07 -9.60 16.94
C LEU A 99 8.01 -10.70 16.99
N LYS A 100 8.41 -11.95 16.80
CA LYS A 100 7.52 -13.12 16.82
C LYS A 100 6.86 -13.30 18.18
N GLU A 101 7.62 -13.20 19.26
CA GLU A 101 7.09 -13.30 20.61
C GLU A 101 6.14 -12.14 20.95
N MET A 102 6.25 -10.99 20.30
CA MET A 102 5.29 -9.89 20.42
C MET A 102 4.00 -10.14 19.62
N GLY A 103 3.96 -11.19 18.80
CA GLY A 103 2.83 -11.49 17.91
C GLY A 103 2.86 -10.73 16.59
N ILE A 104 4.00 -10.16 16.19
CA ILE A 104 4.14 -9.54 14.87
C ILE A 104 4.09 -10.62 13.78
N THR A 105 3.35 -10.32 12.71
CA THR A 105 3.10 -11.24 11.58
C THR A 105 3.41 -10.62 10.23
N ALA A 106 3.73 -9.33 10.19
CA ALA A 106 4.31 -8.66 9.05
C ALA A 106 5.30 -7.60 9.54
N VAL A 107 6.43 -7.46 8.84
CA VAL A 107 7.33 -6.32 8.98
C VAL A 107 7.26 -5.45 7.74
N TRP A 108 7.21 -4.15 7.92
CA TRP A 108 7.38 -3.17 6.85
C TRP A 108 8.74 -2.50 7.05
N ILE A 109 9.66 -2.70 6.13
CA ILE A 109 11.02 -2.14 6.19
C ILE A 109 11.18 -0.94 5.24
N SER A 110 12.17 -0.10 5.52
CA SER A 110 12.67 0.94 4.59
C SER A 110 12.94 0.37 3.19
N ALA A 111 12.92 1.26 2.19
CA ALA A 111 13.24 0.91 0.81
C ALA A 111 14.61 0.19 0.71
N PRO A 112 14.66 -1.02 0.14
CA PRO A 112 15.84 -1.90 0.24
C PRO A 112 16.92 -1.61 -0.81
N TYR A 113 16.61 -0.80 -1.81
CA TYR A 113 17.47 -0.54 -2.95
C TYR A 113 18.47 0.59 -2.69
N ALA A 114 19.50 0.66 -3.53
CA ALA A 114 20.58 1.63 -3.41
C ALA A 114 20.03 3.06 -3.36
N ASN A 115 20.56 3.82 -2.41
CA ASN A 115 20.20 5.21 -2.15
C ASN A 115 21.39 6.15 -2.38
N ARG A 116 21.15 7.44 -2.57
CA ARG A 116 22.20 8.46 -2.72
C ARG A 116 23.14 8.42 -1.51
N ASP A 117 24.38 7.98 -1.73
CA ASP A 117 25.41 7.82 -0.69
C ASP A 117 26.44 8.96 -0.69
N THR A 118 25.99 10.17 -1.06
CA THR A 118 26.78 11.40 -1.01
C THR A 118 26.20 12.36 0.01
N VAL A 119 27.02 13.27 0.54
CA VAL A 119 26.57 14.32 1.45
C VAL A 119 25.42 15.17 0.89
N ILE A 120 24.48 15.53 1.78
CA ILE A 120 23.43 16.51 1.54
C ILE A 120 23.56 17.58 2.62
N GLU A 121 23.72 18.84 2.21
CA GLU A 121 23.93 19.96 3.15
C GLU A 121 22.75 20.94 3.09
N ASP A 122 22.19 21.23 4.25
CA ASP A 122 21.21 22.29 4.45
C ASP A 122 21.84 23.45 5.22
N TYR A 123 21.79 24.64 4.62
CA TYR A 123 22.40 25.85 5.15
C TYR A 123 21.37 26.70 5.87
N HIS A 124 21.67 27.08 7.11
CA HIS A 124 20.80 27.90 7.94
C HIS A 124 21.19 29.39 7.90
N PRO A 125 20.24 30.31 8.12
CA PRO A 125 20.53 31.76 8.16
C PRO A 125 21.54 32.19 9.23
N ASP A 126 21.70 31.39 10.29
CA ASP A 126 22.66 31.63 11.36
C ASP A 126 24.09 31.14 11.05
N GLY A 127 24.28 30.54 9.86
CA GLY A 127 25.55 30.00 9.38
C GLY A 127 25.83 28.56 9.82
N SER A 128 24.91 27.92 10.56
CA SER A 128 25.00 26.47 10.83
C SER A 128 24.65 25.65 9.57
N VAL A 129 25.15 24.42 9.53
CA VAL A 129 24.93 23.48 8.42
C VAL A 129 24.45 22.16 9.00
N ASP A 130 23.29 21.70 8.54
CA ASP A 130 22.82 20.36 8.79
C ASP A 130 23.32 19.43 7.70
N ARG A 131 23.96 18.34 8.12
CA ARG A 131 24.49 17.31 7.24
C ARG A 131 23.58 16.10 7.27
N TRP A 132 23.10 15.68 6.10
CA TRP A 132 22.16 14.59 5.94
C TRP A 132 22.74 13.46 5.09
N THR A 133 22.23 12.26 5.36
CA THR A 133 22.40 11.07 4.52
C THR A 133 21.05 10.52 4.10
N SER A 134 21.07 9.56 3.18
CA SER A 134 19.87 8.87 2.70
C SER A 134 19.51 7.63 3.53
N PHE A 135 19.83 7.62 4.83
CA PHE A 135 19.63 6.47 5.74
C PHE A 135 18.19 5.92 5.75
N HIS A 136 17.22 6.77 5.41
CA HIS A 136 15.79 6.49 5.42
C HIS A 136 15.34 5.64 4.23
N GLY A 137 16.06 5.65 3.10
CA GLY A 137 15.75 4.88 1.90
C GLY A 137 14.97 5.63 0.79
N TYR A 138 14.69 6.92 0.97
CA TYR A 138 13.82 7.71 0.06
C TYR A 138 14.55 8.49 -1.04
N HIS A 139 15.86 8.32 -1.18
CA HIS A 139 16.67 8.94 -2.24
C HIS A 139 17.21 7.86 -3.17
N ALA A 140 16.33 7.21 -3.92
CA ALA A 140 16.67 6.13 -4.83
C ALA A 140 17.76 6.56 -5.83
N ARG A 141 18.80 5.75 -5.97
CA ARG A 141 19.83 5.89 -7.02
C ARG A 141 19.86 4.72 -8.00
N ASN A 142 19.50 3.51 -7.56
CA ASN A 142 19.41 2.33 -8.43
C ASN A 142 18.48 1.30 -7.78
N TYR A 143 17.37 0.95 -8.44
CA TYR A 143 16.39 0.00 -7.91
C TYR A 143 16.83 -1.46 -8.01
N PHE A 144 17.84 -1.78 -8.81
CA PHE A 144 18.29 -3.15 -9.06
C PHE A 144 19.58 -3.50 -8.29
N ALA A 145 20.03 -2.60 -7.42
CA ALA A 145 21.10 -2.80 -6.46
C ALA A 145 20.53 -2.60 -5.04
N THR A 146 21.12 -3.24 -4.04
CA THR A 146 20.74 -3.03 -2.63
C THR A 146 21.37 -1.75 -2.06
N ASN A 147 20.78 -1.21 -0.98
CA ASN A 147 21.50 -0.28 -0.14
C ASN A 147 22.61 -1.05 0.61
N LYS A 148 23.87 -0.74 0.31
CA LYS A 148 25.03 -1.45 0.85
C LYS A 148 25.18 -1.34 2.37
N HIS A 149 24.59 -0.30 2.98
CA HIS A 149 24.53 -0.18 4.43
C HIS A 149 23.56 -1.18 5.08
N PHE A 150 22.57 -1.69 4.34
CA PHE A 150 21.62 -2.68 4.85
C PHE A 150 22.07 -4.12 4.57
N GLY A 151 22.85 -4.32 3.51
CA GLY A 151 23.39 -5.61 3.09
C GLY A 151 23.41 -5.76 1.56
N GLU A 152 23.97 -6.88 1.11
CA GLU A 152 23.96 -7.28 -0.30
C GLU A 152 22.69 -8.10 -0.63
N MET A 153 22.45 -8.44 -1.90
CA MET A 153 21.21 -9.13 -2.31
C MET A 153 21.00 -10.46 -1.56
N GLN A 154 22.06 -11.22 -1.29
CA GLN A 154 21.95 -12.46 -0.51
C GLN A 154 21.46 -12.23 0.93
N ASP A 155 21.75 -11.07 1.53
CA ASP A 155 21.33 -10.73 2.89
C ASP A 155 19.83 -10.37 2.92
N PHE A 156 19.33 -9.70 1.86
CA PHE A 156 17.90 -9.46 1.68
C PHE A 156 17.12 -10.79 1.56
N ILE A 157 17.64 -11.70 0.75
CA ILE A 157 17.08 -13.05 0.56
C ILE A 157 17.10 -13.82 1.88
N ALA A 158 18.19 -13.73 2.66
CA ALA A 158 18.28 -14.35 3.98
C ALA A 158 17.26 -13.74 4.97
N LEU A 159 17.06 -12.42 4.96
CA LEU A 159 16.03 -11.74 5.76
C LEU A 159 14.64 -12.28 5.42
N ARG A 160 14.29 -12.27 4.12
CA ARG A 160 13.01 -12.77 3.60
C ARG A 160 12.78 -14.23 4.03
N ASP A 161 13.78 -15.10 3.88
CA ASP A 161 13.68 -16.52 4.27
C ASP A 161 13.53 -16.70 5.79
N ALA A 162 14.26 -15.92 6.59
CA ALA A 162 14.20 -15.98 8.05
C ALA A 162 12.84 -15.50 8.59
N LEU A 163 12.29 -14.43 8.01
CA LEU A 163 10.96 -13.92 8.32
C LEU A 163 9.88 -14.96 7.95
N HIS A 164 9.91 -15.46 6.71
CA HIS A 164 8.94 -16.44 6.21
C HIS A 164 8.95 -17.74 7.03
N SER A 165 10.14 -18.25 7.36
CA SER A 165 10.31 -19.44 8.23
C SER A 165 9.71 -19.23 9.63
N ASN A 166 9.52 -17.98 10.04
CA ASN A 166 8.92 -17.61 11.30
C ASN A 166 7.45 -17.19 11.22
N GLY A 167 6.84 -17.26 10.03
CA GLY A 167 5.45 -16.85 9.80
C GLY A 167 5.27 -15.33 9.76
N ILE A 168 6.33 -14.58 9.46
CA ILE A 168 6.32 -13.13 9.36
C ILE A 168 6.46 -12.73 7.89
N LYS A 169 5.53 -11.92 7.39
CA LYS A 169 5.52 -11.38 6.04
C LYS A 169 6.48 -10.19 5.89
N LEU A 170 7.01 -9.97 4.71
CA LEU A 170 7.93 -8.86 4.38
C LEU A 170 7.26 -7.87 3.44
N VAL A 171 7.02 -6.66 3.93
CA VAL A 171 6.61 -5.48 3.14
C VAL A 171 7.82 -4.56 2.98
N ILE A 172 8.03 -4.05 1.78
CA ILE A 172 9.06 -3.03 1.53
C ILE A 172 8.42 -1.68 1.22
N ASP A 173 9.10 -0.61 1.60
CA ASP A 173 8.84 0.69 1.01
C ASP A 173 9.26 0.72 -0.46
N PHE A 174 8.49 1.43 -1.29
CA PHE A 174 8.79 1.60 -2.70
C PHE A 174 8.44 3.01 -3.15
N VAL A 175 9.45 3.72 -3.63
CA VAL A 175 9.39 5.10 -4.10
C VAL A 175 9.28 5.11 -5.61
N SER A 176 8.09 5.39 -6.12
CA SER A 176 7.84 5.53 -7.56
C SER A 176 7.56 6.99 -7.99
N ASN A 177 7.67 7.94 -7.06
CA ASN A 177 7.45 9.35 -7.33
C ASN A 177 8.71 10.05 -7.85
N HIS A 178 9.86 9.83 -7.20
CA HIS A 178 11.09 10.59 -7.44
C HIS A 178 12.34 9.70 -7.31
N SER A 179 13.49 10.19 -7.79
CA SER A 179 14.80 9.58 -7.51
C SER A 179 15.37 10.09 -6.17
N SER A 180 16.13 11.18 -6.19
CA SER A 180 16.74 11.83 -5.04
C SER A 180 16.77 13.33 -5.20
N ARG A 181 17.20 14.06 -4.15
CA ARG A 181 17.36 15.51 -4.20
C ARG A 181 18.35 15.92 -5.29
N TRP A 182 17.88 16.76 -6.21
CA TRP A 182 18.64 17.23 -7.37
C TRP A 182 18.94 18.74 -7.33
N GLN A 183 18.34 19.48 -6.41
CA GLN A 183 18.61 20.89 -6.15
C GLN A 183 18.64 21.17 -4.65
N ASN A 184 19.41 22.18 -4.24
CA ASN A 184 19.52 22.61 -2.85
C ASN A 184 18.51 23.72 -2.49
N PRO A 185 17.37 23.43 -1.84
CA PRO A 185 16.38 24.45 -1.48
C PRO A 185 16.92 25.51 -0.51
N THR A 186 17.94 25.20 0.30
CA THR A 186 18.54 26.15 1.25
C THR A 186 19.62 27.04 0.63
N LEU A 187 20.06 26.71 -0.58
CA LEU A 187 21.09 27.43 -1.32
C LEU A 187 20.57 27.87 -2.69
N ASN A 188 19.42 28.54 -2.72
CA ASN A 188 18.81 29.09 -3.95
C ASN A 188 18.69 28.06 -5.10
N TYR A 189 18.32 26.82 -4.78
CA TYR A 189 18.14 25.72 -5.73
C TYR A 189 19.39 25.43 -6.59
N GLN A 190 20.60 25.59 -6.01
CA GLN A 190 21.83 25.17 -6.70
C GLN A 190 21.76 23.68 -7.08
N PRO A 191 22.26 23.29 -8.27
CA PRO A 191 22.33 21.89 -8.70
C PRO A 191 23.01 20.97 -7.68
N GLU A 192 22.38 19.82 -7.41
CA GLU A 192 22.92 18.67 -6.66
C GLU A 192 22.90 17.41 -7.55
N ASP A 193 22.68 16.22 -6.99
CA ASP A 193 22.80 14.93 -7.71
C ASP A 193 21.53 14.59 -8.51
N GLY A 194 20.57 13.88 -7.90
CA GLY A 194 19.34 13.45 -8.55
C GLY A 194 19.47 12.33 -9.60
N ARG A 195 20.70 11.87 -9.90
CA ARG A 195 20.94 10.87 -10.96
C ARG A 195 20.41 9.49 -10.59
N LEU A 196 19.98 8.77 -11.61
CA LEU A 196 19.48 7.41 -11.55
C LEU A 196 20.37 6.49 -12.38
N TYR A 197 20.65 5.30 -11.86
CA TYR A 197 21.53 4.30 -12.45
C TYR A 197 20.80 2.96 -12.61
N GLU A 198 21.32 2.13 -13.51
CA GLU A 198 20.86 0.76 -13.74
C GLU A 198 22.05 -0.20 -13.93
N PRO A 199 21.88 -1.53 -13.73
CA PRO A 199 22.92 -2.51 -13.98
C PRO A 199 23.36 -2.56 -15.45
N ASP A 200 24.52 -3.16 -15.69
CA ASP A 200 24.95 -3.58 -17.01
C ASP A 200 23.94 -4.52 -17.69
N LYS A 201 23.88 -4.47 -19.02
CA LYS A 201 23.00 -5.29 -19.85
C LYS A 201 23.79 -6.24 -20.75
N ASP A 202 23.24 -7.44 -20.97
CA ASP A 202 23.75 -8.39 -21.95
C ASP A 202 23.41 -7.97 -23.40
N GLU A 203 23.83 -8.77 -24.38
CA GLU A 203 23.55 -8.54 -25.80
C GLU A 203 22.05 -8.57 -26.17
N ASN A 204 21.20 -9.10 -25.29
CA ASN A 204 19.75 -9.16 -25.43
C ASN A 204 19.04 -8.03 -24.67
N GLY A 205 19.77 -7.15 -23.98
CA GLY A 205 19.23 -6.06 -23.20
C GLY A 205 18.77 -6.43 -21.79
N ASN A 206 19.11 -7.62 -21.29
CA ASN A 206 18.77 -8.05 -19.92
C ASN A 206 19.81 -7.57 -18.92
N TYR A 207 19.37 -7.11 -17.75
CA TYR A 207 20.28 -6.80 -16.64
C TYR A 207 21.10 -8.03 -16.23
N VAL A 208 22.39 -7.82 -16.00
CA VAL A 208 23.34 -8.87 -15.63
C VAL A 208 23.64 -8.79 -14.14
N PHE A 209 23.52 -9.94 -13.46
CA PHE A 209 23.79 -10.10 -12.05
C PHE A 209 24.72 -11.29 -11.81
N ASP A 210 25.45 -11.28 -10.70
CA ASP A 210 26.19 -12.46 -10.22
C ASP A 210 25.24 -13.55 -9.68
N SER A 211 25.81 -14.66 -9.19
CA SER A 211 25.03 -15.77 -8.61
C SER A 211 24.27 -15.40 -7.33
N ASN A 212 24.65 -14.31 -6.67
CA ASN A 212 24.00 -13.80 -5.46
C ASN A 212 22.93 -12.75 -5.79
N GLY A 213 22.84 -12.31 -7.05
CA GLY A 213 21.89 -11.32 -7.53
C GLY A 213 22.37 -9.88 -7.43
N ASN A 214 23.67 -9.64 -7.26
CA ASN A 214 24.26 -8.30 -7.24
C ASN A 214 24.69 -7.87 -8.67
N PRO A 215 24.59 -6.57 -9.03
CA PRO A 215 25.10 -6.07 -10.31
C PRO A 215 26.60 -6.34 -10.51
N VAL A 216 27.00 -6.58 -11.75
CA VAL A 216 28.40 -6.87 -12.12
C VAL A 216 28.88 -5.95 -13.25
N ASP A 217 30.19 -5.76 -13.32
CA ASP A 217 30.87 -5.16 -14.46
C ASP A 217 30.96 -6.23 -15.56
N TYR A 218 29.96 -6.24 -16.44
CA TYR A 218 29.84 -7.18 -17.54
C TYR A 218 30.67 -6.74 -18.74
N ASN A 219 30.79 -5.43 -18.95
CA ASN A 219 31.40 -4.85 -20.14
C ASN A 219 32.94 -4.63 -20.02
N GLY A 220 33.48 -4.69 -18.80
CA GLY A 220 34.91 -4.61 -18.48
C GLY A 220 35.47 -3.19 -18.39
N ASP A 221 34.63 -2.17 -18.17
CA ASP A 221 35.03 -0.76 -18.04
C ASP A 221 35.37 -0.35 -16.59
N GLY A 222 35.20 -1.26 -15.63
CA GLY A 222 35.49 -1.05 -14.22
C GLY A 222 34.33 -0.45 -13.42
N ILE A 223 33.13 -0.30 -14.01
CA ILE A 223 31.91 0.13 -13.33
C ILE A 223 30.84 -0.97 -13.41
N VAL A 224 30.03 -1.11 -12.36
CA VAL A 224 28.98 -2.15 -12.26
C VAL A 224 27.58 -1.61 -12.61
N GLU A 225 27.50 -0.32 -12.89
CA GLU A 225 26.25 0.44 -13.04
C GLU A 225 26.43 1.54 -14.09
N ASN A 226 25.40 1.77 -14.88
CA ASN A 226 25.33 2.78 -15.94
C ASN A 226 24.42 3.92 -15.53
N LEU A 227 24.76 5.15 -15.92
CA LEU A 227 23.88 6.31 -15.77
C LEU A 227 22.66 6.13 -16.70
N LEU A 228 21.47 6.05 -16.10
CA LEU A 228 20.20 5.93 -16.82
C LEU A 228 19.58 7.31 -17.08
N ALA A 229 19.53 8.16 -16.06
CA ALA A 229 18.91 9.48 -16.14
C ALA A 229 19.62 10.50 -15.25
N ASP A 230 19.68 11.74 -15.71
CA ASP A 230 20.26 12.89 -15.00
C ASP A 230 19.31 14.08 -15.12
N PRO A 231 18.74 14.60 -14.02
CA PRO A 231 17.80 15.73 -14.07
C PRO A 231 18.44 17.03 -14.58
N HIS A 232 19.77 17.16 -14.57
CA HIS A 232 20.48 18.33 -15.13
C HIS A 232 20.71 18.21 -16.64
N ASN A 233 20.49 17.03 -17.22
CA ASN A 233 20.63 16.74 -18.64
C ASN A 233 19.62 15.66 -19.07
N ASP A 234 18.33 15.92 -18.83
CA ASP A 234 17.28 14.93 -19.06
C ASP A 234 16.89 14.82 -20.55
N ILE A 235 17.69 14.06 -21.29
CA ILE A 235 17.52 13.84 -22.72
C ILE A 235 16.35 12.90 -23.07
N HIS A 236 15.84 12.15 -22.09
CA HIS A 236 14.82 11.13 -22.29
C HIS A 236 13.46 11.48 -21.65
N GLY A 237 13.38 12.63 -20.97
CA GLY A 237 12.16 13.08 -20.29
C GLY A 237 11.81 12.16 -19.11
N PHE A 238 12.83 11.68 -18.39
CA PHE A 238 12.64 10.86 -17.19
C PHE A 238 12.00 11.66 -16.06
N PHE A 239 12.23 12.97 -16.03
CA PHE A 239 11.77 13.87 -14.98
C PHE A 239 10.87 14.96 -15.54
N HIS A 240 9.95 15.47 -14.72
CA HIS A 240 9.06 16.56 -15.14
C HIS A 240 9.79 17.88 -15.39
N GLY A 241 10.83 18.18 -14.59
CA GLY A 241 11.65 19.38 -14.76
C GLY A 241 10.89 20.70 -14.58
N LEU A 242 9.81 20.69 -13.79
CA LEU A 242 8.95 21.86 -13.54
C LEU A 242 9.31 22.65 -12.28
N GLY A 243 10.36 22.21 -11.56
CA GLY A 243 10.84 22.79 -10.31
C GLY A 243 9.97 22.45 -9.11
N ASP A 244 10.38 22.93 -7.93
CA ASP A 244 9.68 22.68 -6.67
C ASP A 244 8.25 23.22 -6.66
N ARG A 245 7.33 22.42 -6.11
CA ARG A 245 5.92 22.81 -6.02
C ARG A 245 5.69 24.02 -5.10
N GLY A 246 6.51 24.20 -4.06
CA GLY A 246 6.31 25.20 -3.02
C GLY A 246 4.88 25.18 -2.47
N ASP A 247 4.22 26.34 -2.54
CA ASP A 247 2.83 26.52 -2.08
C ASP A 247 1.76 26.16 -3.14
N ASP A 248 2.15 25.59 -4.29
CA ASP A 248 1.22 25.13 -5.32
C ASP A 248 0.44 23.89 -4.84
N ASN A 249 -0.71 24.16 -4.22
CA ASN A 249 -1.61 23.15 -3.71
C ASN A 249 -2.63 22.65 -4.76
N THR A 250 -2.46 23.02 -6.03
CA THR A 250 -3.29 22.47 -7.10
C THR A 250 -2.91 21.03 -7.40
N ARG A 251 -3.84 20.26 -7.98
CA ARG A 251 -3.57 18.87 -8.41
C ARG A 251 -2.49 18.76 -9.48
N PHE A 252 -2.32 19.80 -10.28
CA PHE A 252 -1.18 19.85 -11.19
C PHE A 252 0.12 20.00 -10.39
N GLY A 253 0.17 20.98 -9.48
CA GLY A 253 1.33 21.27 -8.63
C GLY A 253 1.81 20.06 -7.85
N TYR A 254 0.94 19.37 -7.10
CA TYR A 254 1.40 18.24 -6.30
C TYR A 254 1.64 16.95 -7.10
N ARG A 255 1.27 16.84 -8.38
CA ARG A 255 1.50 15.61 -9.20
C ARG A 255 2.58 15.72 -10.29
N HIS A 256 3.03 16.93 -10.64
CA HIS A 256 3.98 17.13 -11.74
C HIS A 256 5.14 18.07 -11.40
N LYS A 257 5.19 18.58 -10.16
CA LYS A 257 6.29 19.42 -9.66
C LYS A 257 6.96 18.73 -8.50
N ASP A 258 8.22 19.09 -8.29
CA ASP A 258 9.07 18.41 -7.33
C ASP A 258 8.49 18.53 -5.90
N LEU A 259 8.53 17.41 -5.19
CA LEU A 259 8.27 17.34 -3.76
C LEU A 259 9.58 17.62 -3.02
N GLY A 260 9.81 18.85 -2.56
CA GLY A 260 11.01 19.17 -1.77
C GLY A 260 12.32 19.04 -2.55
N SER A 261 12.31 19.47 -3.81
CA SER A 261 13.46 19.41 -4.74
C SER A 261 13.99 18.00 -5.02
N LEU A 262 13.14 16.99 -4.85
CA LEU A 262 13.38 15.61 -5.29
C LEU A 262 13.03 15.49 -6.78
N ALA A 263 13.91 14.89 -7.58
CA ALA A 263 13.71 14.84 -9.03
C ALA A 263 12.49 13.97 -9.37
N ASP A 264 11.42 14.63 -9.79
CA ASP A 264 10.09 14.07 -9.93
C ASP A 264 9.96 13.31 -11.26
N TYR A 265 9.65 12.02 -11.22
CA TYR A 265 9.54 11.19 -12.41
C TYR A 265 8.37 11.63 -13.28
N SER A 266 8.54 11.64 -14.61
CA SER A 266 7.43 11.84 -15.53
C SER A 266 6.73 10.50 -15.81
N GLN A 267 5.77 10.12 -14.96
CA GLN A 267 5.09 8.82 -15.10
C GLN A 267 4.15 8.74 -16.32
N GLU A 268 3.96 9.82 -17.07
CA GLU A 268 3.30 9.83 -18.38
C GLU A 268 4.26 9.41 -19.52
N ASN A 269 5.54 9.20 -19.23
CA ASN A 269 6.54 8.70 -20.18
C ASN A 269 6.65 7.16 -20.10
N SER A 270 6.39 6.48 -21.22
CA SER A 270 6.44 5.00 -21.30
C SER A 270 7.76 4.38 -20.84
N VAL A 271 8.90 5.05 -21.02
CA VAL A 271 10.21 4.54 -20.58
C VAL A 271 10.31 4.55 -19.05
N VAL A 272 9.74 5.57 -18.40
CA VAL A 272 9.67 5.69 -16.94
C VAL A 272 8.75 4.61 -16.37
N VAL A 273 7.57 4.42 -16.99
CA VAL A 273 6.62 3.37 -16.60
C VAL A 273 7.27 1.99 -16.69
N GLU A 274 7.91 1.68 -17.83
CA GLU A 274 8.62 0.42 -18.04
C GLU A 274 9.71 0.18 -17.01
N TYR A 275 10.50 1.20 -16.71
CA TYR A 275 11.58 1.11 -15.72
C TYR A 275 11.04 0.83 -14.31
N LEU A 276 10.04 1.60 -13.87
CA LEU A 276 9.45 1.44 -12.53
C LEU A 276 8.75 0.10 -12.38
N GLU A 277 7.98 -0.35 -13.38
CA GLU A 277 7.36 -1.69 -13.37
C GLU A 277 8.41 -2.80 -13.26
N LYS A 278 9.49 -2.73 -14.06
CA LYS A 278 10.60 -3.69 -13.96
C LYS A 278 11.23 -3.68 -12.57
N ALA A 279 11.43 -2.50 -11.98
CA ALA A 279 11.99 -2.36 -10.64
C ALA A 279 11.10 -3.02 -9.58
N ALA A 280 9.79 -2.74 -9.57
CA ALA A 280 8.87 -3.34 -8.60
C ALA A 280 8.73 -4.85 -8.79
N ILE A 281 8.66 -5.33 -10.03
CA ILE A 281 8.59 -6.76 -10.35
C ILE A 281 9.90 -7.47 -9.97
N PHE A 282 11.06 -6.82 -10.09
CA PHE A 282 12.33 -7.36 -9.61
C PHE A 282 12.26 -7.63 -8.10
N TRP A 283 11.82 -6.68 -7.28
CA TRP A 283 11.66 -6.89 -5.84
C TRP A 283 10.56 -7.89 -5.50
N LYS A 284 9.43 -7.90 -6.22
CA LYS A 284 8.42 -8.95 -6.12
C LYS A 284 9.02 -10.33 -6.35
N SER A 285 9.89 -10.49 -7.35
CA SER A 285 10.57 -11.77 -7.65
C SER A 285 11.49 -12.25 -6.51
N LYS A 286 11.89 -11.35 -5.60
CA LYS A 286 12.64 -11.69 -4.39
C LYS A 286 11.73 -12.17 -3.25
N GLY A 287 10.42 -12.31 -3.48
CA GLY A 287 9.50 -12.94 -2.55
C GLY A 287 9.00 -12.04 -1.43
N ILE A 288 8.86 -10.73 -1.67
CA ILE A 288 8.13 -9.82 -0.77
C ILE A 288 6.63 -10.15 -0.79
N ASP A 289 5.94 -9.84 0.31
CA ASP A 289 4.51 -10.09 0.50
C ASP A 289 3.66 -8.80 0.34
N GLY A 290 4.32 -7.65 0.19
CA GLY A 290 3.64 -6.40 -0.09
C GLY A 290 4.57 -5.22 -0.34
N ILE A 291 3.97 -4.14 -0.83
CA ILE A 291 4.61 -2.85 -1.07
C ILE A 291 3.82 -1.76 -0.34
N ARG A 292 4.53 -0.94 0.44
CA ARG A 292 4.08 0.40 0.81
C ARG A 292 4.55 1.36 -0.28
N HIS A 293 3.61 1.98 -0.98
CA HIS A 293 3.90 2.99 -2.00
C HIS A 293 4.10 4.35 -1.33
N ASP A 294 5.27 4.92 -1.52
CA ASP A 294 5.57 6.28 -1.08
C ASP A 294 4.78 7.33 -1.88
N ALA A 295 4.44 8.45 -1.24
CA ALA A 295 3.97 9.66 -1.91
C ALA A 295 2.82 9.47 -2.93
N THR A 296 1.84 8.59 -2.68
CA THR A 296 0.75 8.31 -3.64
C THR A 296 -0.14 9.50 -3.99
N LEU A 297 -0.25 10.51 -3.11
CA LEU A 297 -0.88 11.80 -3.43
C LEU A 297 -0.20 12.48 -4.64
N HIS A 298 1.10 12.27 -4.79
CA HIS A 298 1.96 12.94 -5.76
C HIS A 298 2.05 12.21 -7.10
N MET A 299 1.36 11.09 -7.26
CA MET A 299 1.36 10.33 -8.52
C MET A 299 -0.02 10.35 -9.18
N ASN A 300 -0.04 10.35 -10.52
CA ASN A 300 -1.31 10.26 -11.23
C ASN A 300 -1.95 8.86 -11.04
N PRO A 301 -3.26 8.74 -10.77
CA PRO A 301 -3.89 7.45 -10.51
C PRO A 301 -3.91 6.47 -11.69
N ALA A 302 -3.78 6.95 -12.94
CA ALA A 302 -3.76 6.07 -14.11
C ALA A 302 -2.48 5.23 -14.15
N PHE A 303 -1.33 5.87 -13.86
CA PHE A 303 -0.06 5.20 -13.63
C PHE A 303 -0.16 4.22 -12.45
N VAL A 304 -0.63 4.67 -11.28
CA VAL A 304 -0.66 3.81 -10.07
C VAL A 304 -1.54 2.56 -10.27
N GLN A 305 -2.67 2.70 -10.98
CA GLN A 305 -3.53 1.56 -11.34
C GLN A 305 -2.82 0.56 -12.26
N GLY A 306 -2.18 1.02 -13.33
CA GLY A 306 -1.43 0.17 -14.25
C GLY A 306 -0.21 -0.47 -13.59
N PHE A 307 0.54 0.31 -12.82
CA PHE A 307 1.69 -0.13 -12.04
C PHE A 307 1.32 -1.27 -11.08
N LYS A 308 0.24 -1.12 -10.32
CA LYS A 308 -0.27 -2.19 -9.45
C LYS A 308 -0.73 -3.42 -10.26
N ASP A 309 -1.45 -3.24 -11.37
CA ASP A 309 -1.88 -4.36 -12.23
C ASP A 309 -0.68 -5.16 -12.77
N ALA A 310 0.37 -4.47 -13.23
CA ALA A 310 1.61 -5.10 -13.69
C ALA A 310 2.26 -5.93 -12.59
N ILE A 311 2.34 -5.38 -11.37
CA ILE A 311 2.89 -6.09 -10.21
C ILE A 311 2.03 -7.32 -9.89
N ASP A 312 0.72 -7.19 -9.75
CA ASP A 312 -0.18 -8.31 -9.41
C ASP A 312 -0.23 -9.39 -10.51
N SER A 313 -0.08 -8.99 -11.78
CA SER A 313 -0.06 -9.87 -12.95
C SER A 313 1.25 -10.64 -13.12
N ALA A 314 2.37 -10.15 -12.59
CA ALA A 314 3.64 -10.86 -12.62
C ALA A 314 3.55 -12.21 -11.86
N PRO A 315 4.43 -13.19 -12.15
CA PRO A 315 4.43 -14.49 -11.47
C PRO A 315 4.37 -14.38 -9.94
N GLY A 316 3.67 -15.34 -9.30
CA GLY A 316 3.45 -15.36 -7.84
C GLY A 316 2.10 -14.81 -7.37
N GLY A 317 1.30 -14.23 -8.28
CA GLY A 317 -0.04 -13.70 -7.95
C GLY A 317 0.01 -12.40 -7.14
N PRO A 318 -1.13 -11.90 -6.65
CA PRO A 318 -1.20 -10.58 -6.05
C PRO A 318 -0.51 -10.48 -4.68
N ILE A 319 0.06 -9.31 -4.39
CA ILE A 319 0.64 -8.96 -3.08
C ILE A 319 -0.14 -7.80 -2.43
N THR A 320 0.16 -7.46 -1.17
CA THR A 320 -0.51 -6.32 -0.53
C THR A 320 0.04 -5.01 -1.08
N HIS A 321 -0.86 -4.07 -1.34
CA HIS A 321 -0.51 -2.70 -1.72
C HIS A 321 -1.23 -1.70 -0.81
N PHE A 322 -0.47 -0.83 -0.15
CA PHE A 322 -1.00 0.33 0.52
C PHE A 322 -0.08 1.53 0.29
N GLY A 323 -0.63 2.74 0.31
CA GLY A 323 0.06 3.96 -0.09
C GLY A 323 -0.02 5.05 0.97
N GLU A 324 0.99 5.91 0.99
CA GLU A 324 0.94 7.16 1.72
C GLU A 324 0.23 8.23 0.92
N PHE A 325 -0.93 8.63 1.40
CA PHE A 325 -1.68 9.78 0.89
C PHE A 325 -1.88 10.72 2.08
N PHE A 326 -0.87 11.55 2.37
CA PHE A 326 -0.68 12.30 3.62
C PHE A 326 -1.71 13.45 3.79
N ILE A 327 -3.01 13.16 3.82
CA ILE A 327 -4.07 14.14 4.02
C ILE A 327 -5.22 13.54 4.80
N GLY A 328 -6.21 14.36 5.16
CA GLY A 328 -7.44 13.95 5.85
C GLY A 328 -8.30 15.18 6.08
N ARG A 329 -9.48 15.00 6.66
CA ARG A 329 -10.45 16.08 6.86
C ARG A 329 -9.87 17.18 7.75
N PRO A 330 -10.25 18.44 7.51
CA PRO A 330 -11.18 18.93 6.48
C PRO A 330 -10.52 19.26 5.13
N ASP A 331 -9.38 18.64 4.78
CA ASP A 331 -8.65 18.97 3.54
C ASP A 331 -9.54 18.83 2.29
N PRO A 332 -9.57 19.82 1.38
CA PRO A 332 -10.38 19.77 0.17
C PRO A 332 -10.05 18.60 -0.77
N LYS A 333 -8.88 17.96 -0.61
CA LYS A 333 -8.45 16.76 -1.36
C LYS A 333 -9.03 15.46 -0.78
N TYR A 334 -9.84 15.52 0.28
CA TYR A 334 -10.36 14.33 0.95
C TYR A 334 -11.13 13.36 0.03
N GLU A 335 -11.88 13.90 -0.93
CA GLU A 335 -12.61 13.09 -1.90
C GLU A 335 -11.66 12.25 -2.79
N GLU A 336 -10.49 12.79 -3.11
CA GLU A 336 -9.46 12.06 -3.84
C GLU A 336 -8.84 10.98 -2.96
N TYR A 337 -8.48 11.31 -1.72
CA TYR A 337 -7.95 10.36 -0.74
C TYR A 337 -8.87 9.15 -0.53
N ARG A 338 -10.16 9.38 -0.27
CA ARG A 338 -11.10 8.28 0.03
C ARG A 338 -11.40 7.40 -1.19
N THR A 339 -11.33 7.97 -2.41
CA THR A 339 -11.63 7.23 -3.65
C THR A 339 -10.40 6.64 -4.32
N PHE A 340 -9.19 7.00 -3.88
CA PHE A 340 -7.94 6.50 -4.45
C PHE A 340 -7.88 4.97 -4.47
N PRO A 341 -8.22 4.22 -3.40
CA PRO A 341 -8.22 2.76 -3.42
C PRO A 341 -9.20 2.15 -4.43
N ASP A 342 -10.37 2.78 -4.63
CA ASP A 342 -11.37 2.29 -5.59
C ASP A 342 -10.88 2.44 -7.04
N ARG A 343 -10.06 3.46 -7.29
CA ARG A 343 -9.53 3.81 -8.60
C ARG A 343 -8.28 3.01 -8.95
N THR A 344 -7.40 2.79 -7.98
CA THR A 344 -6.06 2.24 -8.23
C THR A 344 -5.86 0.84 -7.68
N GLY A 345 -6.68 0.42 -6.70
CA GLY A 345 -6.50 -0.84 -5.96
C GLY A 345 -5.42 -0.75 -4.88
N VAL A 346 -4.76 0.40 -4.71
CA VAL A 346 -3.79 0.64 -3.63
C VAL A 346 -4.55 1.23 -2.44
N ASN A 347 -4.55 0.50 -1.31
CA ASN A 347 -5.22 0.97 -0.09
C ASN A 347 -4.48 2.13 0.57
N ASN A 348 -5.08 2.80 1.55
CA ASN A 348 -4.43 3.94 2.22
C ASN A 348 -3.78 3.53 3.56
N LEU A 349 -2.65 4.17 3.87
CA LEU A 349 -2.33 4.50 5.26
C LEU A 349 -3.45 5.40 5.81
N ASP A 350 -4.03 5.01 6.94
CA ASP A 350 -5.26 5.60 7.44
C ASP A 350 -5.00 6.85 8.27
N PHE A 351 -4.69 7.94 7.57
CA PHE A 351 -4.46 9.25 8.15
C PHE A 351 -5.71 9.87 8.82
N GLU A 352 -6.93 9.42 8.50
CA GLU A 352 -8.14 9.78 9.27
C GLU A 352 -8.08 9.14 10.66
N TYR A 353 -7.78 7.84 10.74
CA TYR A 353 -7.63 7.13 12.00
C TYR A 353 -6.51 7.75 12.84
N TYR A 354 -5.33 7.98 12.25
CA TYR A 354 -4.19 8.58 12.95
C TYR A 354 -4.54 9.94 13.57
N ARG A 355 -5.12 10.87 12.79
CA ARG A 355 -5.44 12.22 13.31
C ARG A 355 -6.45 12.16 14.43
N ALA A 356 -7.54 11.41 14.26
CA ALA A 356 -8.56 11.27 15.28
C ALA A 356 -8.01 10.58 16.55
N ALA A 357 -7.18 9.55 16.41
CA ALA A 357 -6.54 8.88 17.53
C ALA A 357 -5.59 9.83 18.28
N THR A 358 -4.78 10.60 17.56
CA THR A 358 -3.86 11.58 18.13
C THR A 358 -4.59 12.72 18.84
N ASN A 359 -5.67 13.25 18.26
CA ASN A 359 -6.48 14.29 18.89
C ASN A 359 -7.21 13.77 20.14
N THR A 360 -7.71 12.53 20.09
CA THR A 360 -8.52 11.94 21.15
C THR A 360 -7.69 11.42 22.32
N PHE A 361 -6.66 10.61 22.05
CA PHE A 361 -5.85 9.98 23.10
C PHE A 361 -4.55 10.74 23.39
N GLY A 362 -4.04 11.47 22.41
CA GLY A 362 -2.83 12.28 22.53
C GLY A 362 -3.12 13.62 23.20
N TYR A 363 -3.71 14.54 22.43
CA TYR A 363 -3.93 15.92 22.87
C TYR A 363 -5.16 16.13 23.76
N PHE A 364 -6.09 15.17 23.79
CA PHE A 364 -7.41 15.33 24.42
C PHE A 364 -8.19 16.54 23.85
N SER A 365 -7.92 16.91 22.59
CA SER A 365 -8.56 18.03 21.90
C SER A 365 -9.91 17.65 21.27
N GLU A 366 -10.13 16.36 21.01
CA GLU A 366 -11.40 15.78 20.56
C GLU A 366 -11.91 14.79 21.61
N THR A 367 -13.18 14.40 21.53
CA THR A 367 -13.80 13.46 22.47
C THR A 367 -13.74 12.01 22.02
N MET A 368 -13.91 11.07 22.95
CA MET A 368 -14.12 9.65 22.60
C MET A 368 -15.37 9.45 21.72
N LYS A 369 -16.38 10.32 21.85
CA LYS A 369 -17.54 10.38 20.95
C LYS A 369 -17.14 10.76 19.53
N ASP A 370 -16.34 11.81 19.34
CA ASP A 370 -15.85 12.23 18.02
C ASP A 370 -15.03 11.11 17.36
N PHE A 371 -14.19 10.41 18.13
CA PHE A 371 -13.48 9.23 17.65
C PHE A 371 -14.44 8.11 17.19
N GLY A 372 -15.47 7.82 17.97
CA GLY A 372 -16.52 6.87 17.59
C GLY A 372 -17.26 7.28 16.30
N GLU A 373 -17.54 8.57 16.13
CA GLU A 373 -18.13 9.12 14.91
C GLU A 373 -17.19 8.98 13.70
N MET A 374 -15.88 9.19 13.87
CA MET A 374 -14.87 8.94 12.84
C MET A 374 -14.87 7.46 12.40
N MET A 375 -14.93 6.51 13.34
CA MET A 375 -14.98 5.08 13.01
C MET A 375 -16.19 4.76 12.11
N ILE A 376 -17.36 5.31 12.43
CA ILE A 376 -18.57 5.11 11.63
C ILE A 376 -18.47 5.84 10.28
N LYS A 377 -17.94 7.06 10.26
CA LYS A 377 -17.83 7.83 9.02
C LYS A 377 -16.92 7.12 8.01
N THR A 378 -15.71 6.73 8.44
CA THR A 378 -14.76 6.02 7.57
C THR A 378 -15.27 4.66 7.11
N SER A 379 -16.09 3.96 7.92
CA SER A 379 -16.74 2.71 7.48
C SER A 379 -17.74 2.89 6.32
N ASN A 380 -18.29 4.10 6.15
CA ASN A 380 -19.14 4.43 5.03
C ASN A 380 -18.34 4.98 3.83
N ASP A 381 -17.21 5.66 4.10
CA ASP A 381 -16.38 6.27 3.06
C ASP A 381 -15.53 5.23 2.31
N TYR A 382 -15.02 4.22 3.01
CA TYR A 382 -14.06 3.26 2.45
C TYR A 382 -14.77 1.96 2.04
N ILE A 383 -14.76 1.64 0.74
CA ILE A 383 -15.30 0.36 0.24
C ILE A 383 -14.57 -0.84 0.84
N TYR A 384 -13.26 -0.71 1.06
CA TYR A 384 -12.39 -1.75 1.58
C TYR A 384 -11.82 -1.39 2.96
N GLU A 385 -12.66 -0.91 3.89
CA GLU A 385 -12.24 -0.39 5.20
C GLU A 385 -11.28 -1.31 5.98
N ASN A 386 -11.42 -2.63 5.86
CA ASN A 386 -10.57 -3.60 6.56
C ASN A 386 -9.16 -3.69 5.96
N GLN A 387 -8.93 -3.18 4.75
CA GLN A 387 -7.62 -3.15 4.10
C GLN A 387 -6.85 -1.84 4.33
N ALA A 388 -7.48 -0.83 4.97
CA ALA A 388 -6.77 0.37 5.40
C ALA A 388 -5.74 0.03 6.49
N VAL A 389 -4.57 0.66 6.45
CA VAL A 389 -3.49 0.41 7.42
C VAL A 389 -3.51 1.49 8.49
N THR A 390 -3.92 1.14 9.71
CA THR A 390 -4.11 2.08 10.83
C THR A 390 -2.83 2.23 11.64
N PHE A 391 -2.61 3.41 12.21
CA PHE A 391 -1.44 3.70 13.04
C PHE A 391 -1.73 4.87 14.00
N ILE A 392 -0.89 5.03 15.03
CA ILE A 392 -0.93 6.17 15.97
C ILE A 392 0.30 7.08 15.85
N ASP A 393 1.38 6.55 15.29
CA ASP A 393 2.57 7.26 14.86
C ASP A 393 3.27 6.48 13.74
N ASN A 394 4.16 7.15 13.02
CA ASN A 394 5.03 6.58 12.00
C ASN A 394 6.31 7.44 11.89
N HIS A 395 7.07 7.27 10.82
CA HIS A 395 8.33 7.97 10.59
C HIS A 395 8.25 9.45 10.15
N ASP A 396 7.07 9.98 9.82
CA ASP A 396 6.87 11.36 9.32
C ASP A 396 6.03 12.23 10.25
N VAL A 397 5.48 11.62 11.30
CA VAL A 397 4.69 12.32 12.31
C VAL A 397 5.37 12.21 13.67
N THR A 398 5.05 13.15 14.55
CA THR A 398 5.52 13.12 15.93
C THR A 398 5.20 11.79 16.60
N ARG A 399 6.18 11.15 17.25
CA ARG A 399 5.94 9.92 18.03
C ARG A 399 4.82 10.14 19.04
N PHE A 400 3.92 9.16 19.13
CA PHE A 400 2.76 9.25 20.00
C PHE A 400 3.15 9.36 21.48
N ARG A 401 4.29 8.76 21.87
CA ARG A 401 4.84 8.85 23.23
C ARG A 401 5.26 10.28 23.62
N TYR A 402 5.71 11.09 22.66
CA TYR A 402 6.02 12.50 22.91
C TYR A 402 4.75 13.30 23.22
N ILE A 403 3.69 13.02 22.45
CA ILE A 403 2.38 13.66 22.62
C ILE A 403 1.73 13.21 23.94
N GLN A 404 1.80 11.91 24.25
CA GLN A 404 1.16 11.30 25.41
C GLN A 404 2.17 10.55 26.28
N PRO A 405 2.80 11.22 27.26
CA PRO A 405 3.73 10.59 28.19
C PRO A 405 3.02 9.75 29.28
N ASN A 406 1.71 9.90 29.48
CA ASN A 406 0.99 9.11 30.46
C ASN A 406 0.65 7.72 29.92
N ASP A 407 1.14 6.68 30.59
CA ASP A 407 0.98 5.28 30.20
C ASP A 407 -0.49 4.86 30.01
N LYS A 408 -1.43 5.37 30.81
CA LYS A 408 -2.83 4.94 30.76
C LYS A 408 -3.55 5.30 29.45
N PRO A 409 -3.66 6.59 29.05
CA PRO A 409 -4.18 6.94 27.73
C PRO A 409 -3.30 6.41 26.60
N TYR A 410 -1.99 6.23 26.82
CA TYR A 410 -1.10 5.61 25.86
C TYR A 410 -1.49 4.15 25.54
N HIS A 411 -1.69 3.32 26.57
CA HIS A 411 -2.15 1.94 26.42
C HIS A 411 -3.57 1.86 25.88
N ALA A 412 -4.44 2.82 26.23
CA ALA A 412 -5.78 2.91 25.67
C ALA A 412 -5.75 3.11 24.15
N ALA A 413 -4.93 4.04 23.65
CA ALA A 413 -4.75 4.27 22.20
C ALA A 413 -4.26 3.00 21.49
N LEU A 414 -3.26 2.32 22.06
CA LEU A 414 -2.69 1.09 21.51
C LEU A 414 -3.71 -0.07 21.51
N ALA A 415 -4.51 -0.21 22.57
CA ALA A 415 -5.56 -1.23 22.64
C ALA A 415 -6.65 -0.99 21.58
N VAL A 416 -7.05 0.26 21.39
CA VAL A 416 -8.04 0.64 20.37
C VAL A 416 -7.48 0.45 18.96
N LEU A 417 -6.22 0.79 18.70
CA LEU A 417 -5.54 0.49 17.43
C LEU A 417 -5.61 -1.00 17.10
N MET A 418 -5.23 -1.85 18.05
CA MET A 418 -5.15 -3.28 17.83
C MET A 418 -6.51 -3.96 17.65
N THR A 419 -7.60 -3.35 18.14
CA THR A 419 -8.97 -3.92 18.10
C THR A 419 -9.93 -3.24 17.11
N SER A 420 -9.51 -2.14 16.48
CA SER A 420 -10.27 -1.43 15.44
C SER A 420 -10.20 -2.14 14.08
N ARG A 421 -11.06 -1.72 13.14
CA ARG A 421 -11.01 -2.17 11.74
C ARG A 421 -9.70 -1.77 11.05
N GLY A 422 -9.38 -2.43 9.95
CA GLY A 422 -8.11 -2.23 9.25
C GLY A 422 -7.03 -3.18 9.75
N THR A 423 -5.81 -2.96 9.24
CA THR A 423 -4.59 -3.69 9.63
C THR A 423 -3.70 -2.76 10.48
N PRO A 424 -3.46 -3.06 11.76
CA PRO A 424 -2.68 -2.17 12.62
C PRO A 424 -1.20 -2.21 12.24
N ASN A 425 -0.61 -1.02 12.12
CA ASN A 425 0.80 -0.75 11.98
C ASN A 425 1.37 -0.14 13.26
N ILE A 426 2.38 -0.78 13.81
CA ILE A 426 3.09 -0.36 15.01
C ILE A 426 4.46 0.15 14.57
N TYR A 427 4.76 1.43 14.85
CA TYR A 427 6.07 1.99 14.57
C TYR A 427 7.10 1.48 15.58
N TYR A 428 8.32 1.17 15.11
CA TYR A 428 9.32 0.51 15.96
C TYR A 428 9.59 1.29 17.26
N GLY A 429 9.68 0.57 18.37
CA GLY A 429 9.96 1.14 19.69
C GLY A 429 8.77 1.77 20.41
N THR A 430 7.58 1.80 19.82
CA THR A 430 6.32 2.17 20.51
C THR A 430 6.12 1.29 21.75
N GLU A 431 6.33 0.00 21.64
CA GLU A 431 6.29 -0.96 22.74
C GLU A 431 7.38 -0.76 23.81
N GLN A 432 8.42 0.00 23.48
CA GLN A 432 9.53 0.36 24.37
C GLN A 432 9.40 1.78 24.92
N TYR A 433 8.31 2.48 24.62
CA TYR A 433 8.09 3.88 25.00
C TYR A 433 9.22 4.82 24.59
N LEU A 434 9.79 4.62 23.41
CA LEU A 434 10.81 5.52 22.87
C LEU A 434 10.29 6.97 22.91
N TYR A 435 11.01 7.82 23.63
CA TYR A 435 10.66 9.21 23.88
C TYR A 435 11.66 10.12 23.17
N PRO A 436 11.24 10.82 22.09
CA PRO A 436 12.13 11.66 21.32
C PRO A 436 12.45 12.97 22.05
N ALA A 437 13.53 13.64 21.63
CA ALA A 437 13.95 14.91 22.22
C ALA A 437 12.95 16.06 21.94
N ASP A 438 12.31 16.03 20.77
CA ASP A 438 11.32 17.01 20.34
C ASP A 438 10.24 16.37 19.44
N ALA A 439 9.34 17.20 18.91
CA ALA A 439 8.19 16.77 18.12
C ALA A 439 8.49 16.48 16.63
N SER A 440 9.73 16.70 16.17
CA SER A 440 10.09 16.51 14.76
C SER A 440 10.07 15.03 14.35
N ASP A 441 9.90 14.81 13.04
CA ASP A 441 10.01 13.49 12.42
C ASP A 441 11.40 12.87 12.65
N ILE A 442 12.46 13.68 12.50
CA ILE A 442 13.84 13.24 12.66
C ILE A 442 14.13 12.81 14.11
N ALA A 443 13.64 13.55 15.11
CA ALA A 443 13.74 13.16 16.51
C ALA A 443 12.99 11.84 16.79
N GLY A 444 11.94 11.55 16.03
CA GLY A 444 11.21 10.27 16.06
C GLY A 444 11.99 9.07 15.51
N ARG A 445 13.08 9.27 14.75
CA ARG A 445 13.86 8.20 14.11
C ARG A 445 15.05 7.75 14.96
N MET A 446 14.84 7.56 16.27
CA MET A 446 15.90 7.20 17.23
C MET A 446 16.49 5.81 16.98
N PHE A 447 17.79 5.61 17.20
CA PHE A 447 18.41 4.29 17.07
C PHE A 447 18.00 3.38 18.23
N MET A 448 17.18 2.36 17.95
CA MET A 448 16.57 1.50 18.96
C MET A 448 17.61 0.72 19.77
N GLN A 449 18.67 0.22 19.13
CA GLN A 449 19.74 -0.53 19.80
C GLN A 449 20.44 0.25 20.92
N THR A 450 20.61 1.56 20.77
CA THR A 450 21.24 2.40 21.80
C THR A 450 20.22 3.05 22.74
N SER A 451 18.97 3.20 22.29
CA SER A 451 17.91 3.88 23.04
C SER A 451 17.10 2.94 23.95
N THR A 452 17.16 1.62 23.75
CA THR A 452 16.40 0.64 24.55
C THR A 452 17.11 -0.72 24.60
N SER A 453 16.51 -1.69 25.30
CA SER A 453 17.03 -3.05 25.53
C SER A 453 16.17 -4.17 24.91
N PHE A 454 15.14 -3.83 24.13
CA PHE A 454 14.15 -4.78 23.59
C PHE A 454 13.42 -5.54 24.73
N ASP A 455 12.96 -4.80 25.75
CA ASP A 455 12.33 -5.37 26.94
C ASP A 455 10.95 -5.95 26.61
N GLN A 456 10.81 -7.27 26.73
CA GLN A 456 9.54 -7.97 26.49
C GLN A 456 8.56 -7.89 27.67
N THR A 457 8.96 -7.25 28.77
CA THR A 457 8.16 -7.18 30.00
C THR A 457 7.31 -5.93 30.10
N THR A 458 7.49 -4.96 29.20
CA THR A 458 6.68 -3.74 29.17
C THR A 458 5.19 -4.06 28.98
N THR A 459 4.34 -3.21 29.55
CA THR A 459 2.87 -3.33 29.39
C THR A 459 2.47 -3.26 27.93
N ALA A 460 3.05 -2.33 27.15
CA ALA A 460 2.75 -2.17 25.72
C ALA A 460 3.14 -3.42 24.91
N TYR A 461 4.31 -4.02 25.16
CA TYR A 461 4.74 -5.26 24.49
C TYR A 461 3.76 -6.43 24.77
N LYS A 462 3.38 -6.62 26.03
CA LYS A 462 2.40 -7.66 26.44
C LYS A 462 1.00 -7.39 25.87
N LEU A 463 0.62 -6.12 25.77
CA LEU A 463 -0.66 -5.70 25.19
C LEU A 463 -0.73 -6.04 23.70
N ILE A 464 0.32 -5.70 22.93
CA ILE A 464 0.42 -6.03 21.51
C ILE A 464 0.36 -7.55 21.31
N ARG A 465 1.10 -8.33 22.11
CA ARG A 465 1.06 -9.80 22.09
C ARG A 465 -0.37 -10.32 22.23
N LYS A 466 -1.06 -9.97 23.31
CA LYS A 466 -2.42 -10.45 23.58
C LYS A 466 -3.42 -10.05 22.50
N LEU A 467 -3.34 -8.82 21.99
CA LEU A 467 -4.32 -8.32 21.02
C LEU A 467 -4.02 -8.76 19.58
N SER A 468 -2.76 -9.00 19.23
CA SER A 468 -2.42 -9.68 17.98
C SER A 468 -2.94 -11.11 17.96
N ASP A 469 -2.81 -11.85 19.08
CA ASP A 469 -3.37 -13.20 19.20
C ASP A 469 -4.90 -13.21 19.05
N LEU A 470 -5.59 -12.22 19.65
CA LEU A 470 -7.03 -12.04 19.48
C LEU A 470 -7.39 -11.77 18.02
N ARG A 471 -6.65 -10.89 17.33
CA ARG A 471 -6.89 -10.55 15.92
C ARG A 471 -6.78 -11.76 14.99
N ARG A 472 -5.80 -12.64 15.22
CA ARG A 472 -5.62 -13.86 14.41
C ARG A 472 -6.70 -14.91 14.70
N SER A 473 -7.14 -15.02 15.95
CA SER A 473 -8.07 -16.06 16.39
C SER A 473 -9.56 -15.70 16.31
N ASN A 474 -9.89 -14.42 16.16
CA ASN A 474 -11.28 -13.94 16.12
C ASN A 474 -11.51 -13.00 14.91
N GLU A 475 -12.20 -13.53 13.89
CA GLU A 475 -12.56 -12.82 12.66
C GLU A 475 -13.35 -11.54 12.89
N ALA A 476 -14.02 -11.36 14.04
CA ALA A 476 -14.69 -10.11 14.35
C ALA A 476 -13.72 -8.93 14.35
N VAL A 477 -12.49 -9.11 14.85
CA VAL A 477 -11.47 -8.05 14.87
C VAL A 477 -10.92 -7.78 13.47
N ALA A 478 -10.66 -8.84 12.69
CA ALA A 478 -10.06 -8.71 11.36
C ALA A 478 -11.06 -8.21 10.29
N TYR A 479 -12.29 -8.74 10.30
CA TYR A 479 -13.26 -8.57 9.20
C TYR A 479 -14.57 -7.92 9.62
N GLY A 480 -14.82 -7.78 10.93
CA GLY A 480 -16.12 -7.43 11.44
C GLY A 480 -16.49 -5.95 11.30
N THR A 481 -17.78 -5.68 11.20
CA THR A 481 -18.34 -4.33 11.23
C THR A 481 -18.15 -3.68 12.60
N THR A 482 -18.12 -2.35 12.65
CA THR A 482 -18.04 -1.58 13.91
C THR A 482 -19.39 -1.02 14.31
N GLU A 483 -19.77 -1.17 15.58
CA GLU A 483 -20.94 -0.52 16.18
C GLU A 483 -20.53 0.21 17.48
N ILE A 484 -20.95 1.46 17.65
CA ILE A 484 -20.75 2.22 18.89
C ILE A 484 -21.91 1.93 19.84
N LEU A 485 -21.62 1.26 20.97
CA LEU A 485 -22.62 0.88 21.97
C LEU A 485 -22.85 1.98 23.01
N TYR A 486 -21.79 2.72 23.36
CA TYR A 486 -21.83 3.82 24.31
C TYR A 486 -20.65 4.76 24.07
N SER A 487 -20.87 6.07 24.16
CA SER A 487 -19.79 7.05 24.05
C SER A 487 -20.10 8.30 24.86
N THR A 488 -19.08 8.87 25.48
CA THR A 488 -19.10 10.19 26.13
C THR A 488 -17.84 10.96 25.72
N ASP A 489 -17.52 12.04 26.43
CA ASP A 489 -16.28 12.75 26.23
C ASP A 489 -15.05 11.86 26.46
N ASP A 490 -15.13 10.92 27.41
CA ASP A 490 -13.98 10.16 27.93
C ASP A 490 -14.12 8.64 27.89
N VAL A 491 -15.32 8.14 27.58
CA VAL A 491 -15.60 6.70 27.49
C VAL A 491 -16.03 6.34 26.09
N LEU A 492 -15.52 5.24 25.57
CA LEU A 492 -16.03 4.58 24.37
C LEU A 492 -16.24 3.10 24.65
N VAL A 493 -17.41 2.59 24.28
CA VAL A 493 -17.70 1.17 24.20
C VAL A 493 -18.13 0.87 22.77
N PHE A 494 -17.34 0.07 22.06
CA PHE A 494 -17.66 -0.35 20.70
C PHE A 494 -17.62 -1.87 20.57
N LYS A 495 -18.33 -2.37 19.57
CA LYS A 495 -18.40 -3.78 19.21
C LYS A 495 -17.85 -3.97 17.80
N ARG A 496 -17.05 -5.00 17.63
CA ARG A 496 -16.69 -5.60 16.35
C ARG A 496 -17.48 -6.89 16.17
N GLN A 497 -18.05 -7.12 14.99
CA GLN A 497 -18.88 -8.31 14.76
C GLN A 497 -18.68 -8.92 13.37
N PHE A 498 -18.39 -10.22 13.34
CA PHE A 498 -18.37 -11.02 12.11
C PHE A 498 -19.25 -12.26 12.33
N TYR A 499 -20.47 -12.22 11.78
CA TYR A 499 -21.52 -13.19 12.08
C TYR A 499 -21.75 -13.32 13.59
N ASP A 500 -21.64 -14.53 14.15
CA ASP A 500 -21.86 -14.78 15.58
C ASP A 500 -20.63 -14.43 16.44
N LYS A 501 -19.47 -14.21 15.82
CA LYS A 501 -18.26 -13.78 16.54
C LYS A 501 -18.36 -12.30 16.88
N GLN A 502 -18.05 -11.95 18.12
CA GLN A 502 -18.12 -10.58 18.62
C GLN A 502 -16.92 -10.27 19.52
N VAL A 503 -16.43 -9.03 19.44
CA VAL A 503 -15.49 -8.45 20.40
C VAL A 503 -16.02 -7.11 20.85
N ILE A 504 -16.17 -6.91 22.16
CA ILE A 504 -16.58 -5.65 22.76
C ILE A 504 -15.38 -5.05 23.47
N VAL A 505 -15.12 -3.78 23.20
CA VAL A 505 -14.02 -3.03 23.79
C VAL A 505 -14.60 -1.85 24.53
N ALA A 506 -14.33 -1.74 25.83
CA ALA A 506 -14.73 -0.61 26.66
C ALA A 506 -13.49 0.11 27.18
N VAL A 507 -13.41 1.41 26.90
CA VAL A 507 -12.22 2.23 27.14
C VAL A 507 -12.61 3.45 27.93
N ASN A 508 -11.87 3.71 29.02
CA ASN A 508 -11.83 5.00 29.67
C ASN A 508 -10.46 5.64 29.44
N ARG A 509 -10.41 6.69 28.62
CA ARG A 509 -9.13 7.38 28.33
C ARG A 509 -8.61 8.20 29.51
N GLN A 510 -9.49 8.61 30.43
CA GLN A 510 -9.08 9.45 31.57
C GLN A 510 -8.27 8.64 32.56
N PRO A 511 -7.03 9.04 32.91
CA PRO A 511 -6.13 8.23 33.71
C PRO A 511 -6.60 8.03 35.16
N ASP A 512 -7.34 8.97 35.74
CA ASP A 512 -7.58 8.99 37.19
C ASP A 512 -9.06 9.08 37.58
N ARG A 513 -9.96 9.29 36.60
CA ARG A 513 -11.39 9.44 36.85
C ARG A 513 -12.13 8.16 36.48
N SER A 514 -13.09 7.77 37.33
CA SER A 514 -13.98 6.64 37.04
C SER A 514 -15.28 7.12 36.41
N PHE A 515 -15.86 6.29 35.54
CA PHE A 515 -17.13 6.55 34.87
C PHE A 515 -18.07 5.34 34.97
N ALA A 516 -19.35 5.61 35.21
CA ALA A 516 -20.39 4.59 35.16
C ALA A 516 -20.89 4.44 33.71
N VAL A 517 -20.86 3.22 33.20
CA VAL A 517 -21.49 2.83 31.94
C VAL A 517 -22.85 2.19 32.27
N PRO A 518 -23.95 2.64 31.65
CA PRO A 518 -25.28 2.08 31.93
C PRO A 518 -25.43 0.66 31.37
N ASP A 519 -26.57 0.02 31.62
CA ASP A 519 -26.93 -1.23 30.94
C ASP A 519 -26.90 -1.02 29.41
N LEU A 520 -26.18 -1.87 28.69
CA LEU A 520 -26.07 -1.79 27.23
C LEU A 520 -26.80 -2.96 26.57
N LYS A 521 -27.55 -2.71 25.51
CA LYS A 521 -28.13 -3.77 24.69
C LYS A 521 -27.02 -4.53 23.97
N THR A 522 -27.17 -5.84 23.87
CA THR A 522 -26.20 -6.68 23.16
C THR A 522 -26.89 -7.86 22.49
N THR A 523 -26.18 -8.47 21.54
CA THR A 523 -26.52 -9.75 20.91
C THR A 523 -25.66 -10.89 21.44
N LEU A 524 -24.76 -10.63 22.39
CA LEU A 524 -24.01 -11.67 23.08
C LEU A 524 -24.96 -12.63 23.83
N PRO A 525 -24.67 -13.94 23.86
CA PRO A 525 -25.37 -14.88 24.73
C PRO A 525 -25.26 -14.51 26.21
N VAL A 526 -26.28 -14.89 27.00
CA VAL A 526 -26.24 -14.80 28.48
C VAL A 526 -25.04 -15.56 29.01
N GLY A 527 -24.29 -14.93 29.91
CA GLY A 527 -23.09 -15.52 30.47
C GLY A 527 -22.10 -14.47 31.01
N THR A 528 -20.97 -14.95 31.52
CA THR A 528 -19.88 -14.11 31.99
C THR A 528 -18.71 -14.18 31.01
N TYR A 529 -18.24 -13.02 30.57
CA TYR A 529 -17.13 -12.86 29.63
C TYR A 529 -15.92 -12.32 30.38
N GLN A 530 -14.81 -13.05 30.33
CA GLN A 530 -13.56 -12.63 30.95
C GLN A 530 -12.87 -11.58 30.08
N ASP A 531 -12.13 -10.67 30.72
CA ASP A 531 -11.26 -9.73 30.01
C ASP A 531 -10.11 -10.50 29.34
N VAL A 532 -9.98 -10.36 28.02
CA VAL A 532 -8.91 -10.95 27.21
C VAL A 532 -7.54 -10.44 27.64
N LEU A 533 -7.49 -9.22 28.17
CA LEU A 533 -6.26 -8.63 28.69
C LEU A 533 -5.87 -9.19 30.06
N GLU A 534 -6.70 -10.03 30.70
CA GLU A 534 -6.46 -10.61 32.03
C GLU A 534 -6.14 -9.55 33.09
N GLY A 535 -6.79 -8.38 33.00
CA GLY A 535 -6.56 -7.27 33.92
C GLY A 535 -5.27 -6.49 33.68
N LEU A 536 -4.55 -6.73 32.57
CA LEU A 536 -3.31 -6.00 32.22
C LEU A 536 -3.54 -4.48 32.20
N LEU A 537 -4.71 -4.05 31.73
CA LEU A 537 -5.16 -2.65 31.74
C LEU A 537 -6.34 -2.44 32.69
N TYR A 538 -6.28 -3.08 33.86
CA TYR A 538 -7.27 -2.99 34.96
C TYR A 538 -8.66 -3.55 34.61
N GLY A 539 -8.78 -4.23 33.48
CA GLY A 539 -10.02 -4.84 33.01
C GLY A 539 -10.57 -5.91 33.95
N LYS A 540 -11.88 -6.14 33.85
CA LYS A 540 -12.70 -7.01 34.69
C LYS A 540 -13.62 -7.85 33.80
N SER A 541 -14.17 -8.92 34.35
CA SER A 541 -15.21 -9.69 33.66
C SER A 541 -16.51 -8.88 33.53
N MET A 542 -17.23 -9.10 32.43
CA MET A 542 -18.58 -8.59 32.18
C MET A 542 -19.60 -9.71 32.36
N THR A 543 -20.82 -9.39 32.79
CA THR A 543 -21.96 -10.32 32.72
C THR A 543 -23.05 -9.81 31.78
N VAL A 544 -23.50 -10.70 30.90
CA VAL A 544 -24.68 -10.51 30.06
C VAL A 544 -25.85 -11.27 30.69
N VAL A 545 -26.97 -10.59 30.87
CA VAL A 545 -28.23 -11.17 31.40
C VAL A 545 -29.35 -11.03 30.39
N GLU A 546 -30.39 -11.82 30.54
CA GLU A 546 -31.67 -11.60 29.85
C GLU A 546 -32.66 -10.93 30.80
N GLU A 547 -33.20 -9.78 30.38
CA GLU A 547 -34.26 -9.08 31.09
C GLU A 547 -35.35 -8.69 30.08
N ASN A 548 -36.58 -9.15 30.32
CA ASN A 548 -37.74 -8.91 29.43
C ASN A 548 -37.49 -9.34 27.96
N GLY A 549 -36.81 -10.48 27.75
CA GLY A 549 -36.51 -11.02 26.42
C GLY A 549 -35.42 -10.27 25.65
N GLN A 550 -34.71 -9.34 26.29
CA GLN A 550 -33.59 -8.61 25.70
C GLN A 550 -32.29 -8.93 26.47
N HIS A 551 -31.24 -9.33 25.74
CA HIS A 551 -29.92 -9.47 26.33
C HIS A 551 -29.31 -8.10 26.60
N LYS A 552 -28.73 -7.96 27.79
CA LYS A 552 -28.07 -6.74 28.26
C LYS A 552 -26.74 -7.05 28.92
N ILE A 553 -25.75 -6.23 28.61
CA ILE A 553 -24.57 -6.06 29.45
C ILE A 553 -25.02 -5.24 30.66
N LYS A 554 -24.88 -5.77 31.87
CA LYS A 554 -25.19 -4.99 33.09
C LYS A 554 -24.24 -3.81 33.21
N GLY A 555 -24.76 -2.68 33.69
CA GLY A 555 -23.98 -1.48 33.93
C GLY A 555 -22.78 -1.74 34.84
N PHE A 556 -21.68 -1.07 34.54
CA PHE A 556 -20.38 -1.28 35.18
C PHE A 556 -19.65 0.05 35.35
N THR A 557 -18.62 0.05 36.20
CA THR A 557 -17.78 1.22 36.41
C THR A 557 -16.40 0.96 35.83
N LEU A 558 -15.98 1.81 34.88
CA LEU A 558 -14.62 1.86 34.38
C LEU A 558 -13.80 2.77 35.30
N SER A 559 -12.74 2.22 35.89
CA SER A 559 -11.75 3.00 36.63
C SER A 559 -10.85 3.80 35.69
N GLY A 560 -10.04 4.73 36.24
CA GLY A 560 -9.18 5.59 35.44
C GLY A 560 -8.13 4.80 34.64
N GLY A 561 -8.14 4.97 33.31
CA GLY A 561 -7.29 4.25 32.36
C GLY A 561 -7.69 2.80 32.11
N GLU A 562 -8.87 2.39 32.59
CA GLU A 562 -9.33 1.01 32.43
C GLU A 562 -9.70 0.73 30.97
N VAL A 563 -9.17 -0.38 30.45
CA VAL A 563 -9.53 -0.94 29.15
C VAL A 563 -9.97 -2.38 29.34
N ASN A 564 -11.16 -2.70 28.87
CA ASN A 564 -11.70 -4.05 28.87
C ASN A 564 -11.86 -4.54 27.44
N VAL A 565 -11.45 -5.78 27.18
CA VAL A 565 -11.70 -6.46 25.90
C VAL A 565 -12.39 -7.78 26.18
N TRP A 566 -13.64 -7.92 25.72
CA TRP A 566 -14.42 -9.14 25.91
C TRP A 566 -14.71 -9.78 24.56
N ALA A 567 -14.44 -11.07 24.43
CA ALA A 567 -14.59 -11.81 23.18
C ALA A 567 -15.59 -12.95 23.32
N TYR A 568 -16.46 -13.08 22.31
CA TYR A 568 -17.25 -14.27 22.04
C TYR A 568 -16.79 -14.84 20.70
N ASN A 569 -16.21 -16.05 20.74
CA ASN A 569 -15.54 -16.66 19.59
C ASN A 569 -16.06 -18.08 19.34
N PRO A 570 -17.36 -18.28 19.05
CA PRO A 570 -17.88 -19.60 18.72
C PRO A 570 -17.27 -20.11 17.40
N SER A 571 -17.25 -21.44 17.23
CA SER A 571 -17.01 -22.00 15.90
C SER A 571 -18.17 -21.63 14.98
N LEU A 572 -17.86 -21.09 13.80
CA LEU A 572 -18.87 -20.81 12.75
C LEU A 572 -19.16 -22.06 11.89
N GLY A 573 -18.50 -23.18 12.17
CA GLY A 573 -18.52 -24.39 11.34
C GLY A 573 -17.89 -24.19 9.96
N THR A 574 -17.78 -25.27 9.20
CA THR A 574 -17.18 -25.25 7.85
C THR A 574 -18.20 -25.49 6.73
N GLU A 575 -19.48 -25.71 7.06
CA GLU A 575 -20.53 -25.98 6.09
C GLU A 575 -20.95 -24.75 5.28
N ILE A 576 -21.03 -23.59 5.94
CA ILE A 576 -21.49 -22.33 5.33
C ILE A 576 -20.26 -21.49 4.98
N PRO A 577 -20.03 -21.18 3.68
CA PRO A 577 -18.91 -20.34 3.28
C PRO A 577 -19.18 -18.87 3.65
N ARG A 578 -18.16 -18.19 4.16
CA ARG A 578 -18.23 -16.79 4.59
C ARG A 578 -16.96 -16.07 4.16
N ILE A 579 -17.11 -15.01 3.36
CA ILE A 579 -15.98 -14.21 2.88
C ILE A 579 -15.69 -13.12 3.92
N GLY A 580 -14.46 -13.08 4.42
CA GLY A 580 -13.95 -12.02 5.29
C GLY A 580 -13.18 -10.94 4.52
N ASN A 581 -12.37 -11.34 3.53
CA ASN A 581 -11.59 -10.41 2.70
C ASN A 581 -11.25 -11.02 1.33
N VAL A 582 -10.87 -10.18 0.36
CA VAL A 582 -10.35 -10.61 -0.95
C VAL A 582 -9.11 -9.77 -1.32
N ILE A 583 -8.04 -10.44 -1.77
CA ILE A 583 -6.81 -9.80 -2.25
C ILE A 583 -6.40 -10.44 -3.59
N SER A 584 -6.13 -9.71 -4.66
CA SER A 584 -6.31 -8.26 -4.79
C SER A 584 -7.80 -7.85 -4.85
N THR A 585 -8.10 -6.56 -4.84
CA THR A 585 -9.48 -6.04 -5.04
C THR A 585 -9.80 -5.76 -6.51
N MET A 586 -8.79 -5.87 -7.38
CA MET A 586 -8.90 -5.72 -8.82
C MET A 586 -7.85 -6.56 -9.55
N GLY A 587 -8.10 -6.86 -10.82
CA GLY A 587 -7.17 -7.61 -11.67
C GLY A 587 -7.81 -7.99 -12.99
N ARG A 588 -6.97 -8.33 -13.97
CA ARG A 588 -7.40 -8.73 -15.32
C ARG A 588 -7.67 -10.22 -15.44
N PRO A 589 -8.44 -10.67 -16.45
CA PRO A 589 -8.72 -12.08 -16.67
C PRO A 589 -7.44 -12.91 -16.73
N GLY A 590 -7.42 -14.05 -16.03
CA GLY A 590 -6.23 -14.90 -15.91
C GLY A 590 -5.35 -14.61 -14.70
N ASN A 591 -5.48 -13.45 -14.04
CA ASN A 591 -4.82 -13.21 -12.75
C ASN A 591 -5.36 -14.15 -11.66
N LEU A 592 -4.55 -14.35 -10.62
CA LEU A 592 -5.00 -14.99 -9.39
C LEU A 592 -5.74 -14.00 -8.50
N VAL A 593 -6.71 -14.51 -7.74
CA VAL A 593 -7.38 -13.82 -6.64
C VAL A 593 -7.42 -14.74 -5.42
N TYR A 594 -7.17 -14.17 -4.24
CA TYR A 594 -7.18 -14.84 -2.95
C TYR A 594 -8.39 -14.39 -2.14
N ILE A 595 -9.26 -15.33 -1.78
CA ILE A 595 -10.49 -15.10 -1.03
C ILE A 595 -10.29 -15.69 0.36
N TYR A 596 -10.28 -14.85 1.39
CA TYR A 596 -10.07 -15.24 2.80
C TYR A 596 -11.39 -15.27 3.56
N GLY A 597 -11.51 -16.20 4.51
CA GLY A 597 -12.74 -16.33 5.29
C GLY A 597 -12.84 -17.61 6.12
N THR A 598 -14.04 -18.19 6.18
CA THR A 598 -14.30 -19.44 6.91
C THR A 598 -15.26 -20.33 6.12
N GLY A 599 -15.06 -21.65 6.18
CA GLY A 599 -15.90 -22.63 5.49
C GLY A 599 -15.67 -22.67 3.97
N LEU A 600 -14.49 -22.25 3.53
CA LEU A 600 -14.14 -22.09 2.12
C LEU A 600 -13.57 -23.38 1.47
N GLY A 601 -13.38 -24.45 2.25
CA GLY A 601 -12.75 -25.68 1.81
C GLY A 601 -13.71 -26.68 1.17
N GLY A 602 -13.15 -27.72 0.54
CA GLY A 602 -13.92 -28.81 -0.07
C GLY A 602 -14.44 -28.48 -1.46
N ASN A 603 -15.59 -29.05 -1.85
CA ASN A 603 -16.17 -28.79 -3.17
C ASN A 603 -16.95 -27.46 -3.18
N VAL A 604 -16.32 -26.41 -3.71
CA VAL A 604 -16.89 -25.06 -3.80
C VAL A 604 -16.92 -24.55 -5.23
N THR A 605 -17.83 -23.62 -5.51
CA THR A 605 -17.85 -22.84 -6.75
C THR A 605 -17.70 -21.36 -6.41
N VAL A 606 -16.68 -20.71 -6.99
CA VAL A 606 -16.53 -19.25 -6.92
C VAL A 606 -17.22 -18.63 -8.13
N LYS A 607 -17.99 -17.57 -7.92
CA LYS A 607 -18.62 -16.79 -9.01
C LYS A 607 -18.32 -15.31 -8.89
N PHE A 608 -18.12 -14.68 -10.04
CA PHE A 608 -18.14 -13.24 -10.25
C PHE A 608 -19.49 -12.90 -10.87
N ASP A 609 -20.40 -12.38 -10.05
CA ASP A 609 -21.84 -12.34 -10.29
C ASP A 609 -22.38 -13.72 -10.67
N THR A 610 -22.64 -13.94 -11.96
CA THR A 610 -23.16 -15.21 -12.51
C THR A 610 -22.05 -16.07 -13.14
N THR A 611 -20.86 -15.51 -13.38
CA THR A 611 -19.77 -16.15 -14.12
C THR A 611 -18.91 -17.00 -13.20
N PRO A 612 -18.81 -18.32 -13.39
CA PRO A 612 -17.92 -19.17 -12.60
C PRO A 612 -16.44 -18.82 -12.83
N ALA A 613 -15.67 -18.83 -11.75
CA ALA A 613 -14.21 -18.74 -11.77
C ALA A 613 -13.59 -20.13 -11.60
N GLN A 614 -12.41 -20.34 -12.19
CA GLN A 614 -11.63 -21.55 -11.94
C GLN A 614 -11.04 -21.49 -10.54
N VAL A 615 -11.38 -22.46 -9.69
CA VAL A 615 -10.73 -22.64 -8.39
C VAL A 615 -9.40 -23.38 -8.60
N VAL A 616 -8.31 -22.77 -8.15
CA VAL A 616 -6.94 -23.34 -8.22
C VAL A 616 -6.69 -24.23 -7.01
N SER A 617 -7.00 -23.71 -5.82
CA SER A 617 -6.85 -24.41 -4.55
C SER A 617 -7.80 -23.83 -3.51
N ASN A 618 -8.09 -24.59 -2.45
CA ASN A 618 -8.81 -24.08 -1.30
C ASN A 618 -8.45 -24.81 0.00
N SER A 619 -8.71 -24.13 1.10
CA SER A 619 -8.76 -24.60 2.47
C SER A 619 -10.00 -24.01 3.14
N ASP A 620 -10.28 -24.36 4.39
CA ASP A 620 -11.40 -23.75 5.11
C ASP A 620 -11.23 -22.23 5.33
N GLU A 621 -10.02 -21.70 5.20
CA GLU A 621 -9.70 -20.29 5.46
C GLU A 621 -9.42 -19.48 4.19
N MET A 622 -9.12 -20.11 3.06
CA MET A 622 -8.67 -19.43 1.85
C MET A 622 -9.09 -20.19 0.58
N ILE A 623 -9.46 -19.46 -0.48
CA ILE A 623 -9.54 -19.97 -1.85
C ILE A 623 -8.59 -19.16 -2.73
N THR A 624 -7.82 -19.84 -3.57
CA THR A 624 -7.17 -19.24 -4.74
C THR A 624 -8.01 -19.55 -5.98
N ALA A 625 -8.41 -18.52 -6.71
CA ALA A 625 -9.16 -18.66 -7.95
C ALA A 625 -8.54 -17.81 -9.08
N VAL A 626 -8.94 -18.09 -10.32
CA VAL A 626 -8.56 -17.32 -11.50
C VAL A 626 -9.67 -16.33 -11.84
N VAL A 627 -9.30 -15.07 -12.06
CA VAL A 627 -10.24 -14.01 -12.48
C VAL A 627 -10.83 -14.36 -13.85
N PRO A 628 -12.17 -14.47 -13.99
CA PRO A 628 -12.80 -14.80 -15.26
C PRO A 628 -12.89 -13.58 -16.19
N ASN A 629 -13.10 -13.83 -17.50
CA ASN A 629 -13.27 -12.77 -18.49
C ASN A 629 -14.67 -12.14 -18.43
N THR A 630 -14.88 -11.25 -17.46
CA THR A 630 -16.12 -10.49 -17.27
C THR A 630 -15.80 -9.08 -16.75
N PRO A 631 -15.37 -8.15 -17.62
CA PRO A 631 -14.91 -6.83 -17.19
C PRO A 631 -15.96 -5.99 -16.43
N GLY A 632 -15.47 -5.05 -15.63
CA GLY A 632 -16.23 -4.15 -14.77
C GLY A 632 -16.34 -4.60 -13.32
N ILE A 633 -17.13 -3.86 -12.55
CA ILE A 633 -17.38 -4.15 -11.13
C ILE A 633 -18.26 -5.39 -11.01
N LYS A 634 -17.83 -6.36 -10.18
CA LYS A 634 -18.49 -7.64 -9.92
C LYS A 634 -18.63 -7.90 -8.43
N SER A 635 -19.56 -8.80 -8.09
CA SER A 635 -19.68 -9.38 -6.75
C SER A 635 -19.15 -10.80 -6.73
N ILE A 636 -18.09 -11.04 -5.95
CA ILE A 636 -17.57 -12.38 -5.68
C ILE A 636 -18.47 -13.08 -4.67
N THR A 637 -18.88 -14.30 -4.97
CA THR A 637 -19.57 -15.20 -4.02
C THR A 637 -18.98 -16.61 -4.07
N VAL A 638 -19.05 -17.31 -2.95
CA VAL A 638 -18.65 -18.72 -2.81
C VAL A 638 -19.89 -19.57 -2.53
N ILE A 639 -20.08 -20.62 -3.33
CA ILE A 639 -21.20 -21.55 -3.21
C ILE A 639 -20.66 -22.90 -2.74
N LYS A 640 -21.26 -23.47 -1.69
CA LYS A 640 -20.94 -24.79 -1.14
C LYS A 640 -22.24 -25.53 -0.84
N GLY A 641 -22.55 -26.56 -1.63
CA GLY A 641 -23.84 -27.24 -1.56
C GLY A 641 -25.00 -26.26 -1.81
N ASN A 642 -25.89 -26.12 -0.83
CA ASN A 642 -27.04 -25.20 -0.89
C ASN A 642 -26.74 -23.81 -0.28
N TYR A 643 -25.53 -23.59 0.24
CA TYR A 643 -25.17 -22.34 0.90
C TYR A 643 -24.40 -21.43 -0.05
N THR A 644 -24.69 -20.13 0.02
CA THR A 644 -23.96 -19.06 -0.67
C THR A 644 -23.44 -18.09 0.38
N SER A 645 -22.19 -17.64 0.22
CA SER A 645 -21.58 -16.67 1.12
C SER A 645 -22.20 -15.27 0.98
N ASN A 646 -21.81 -14.34 1.84
CA ASN A 646 -21.88 -12.92 1.53
C ASN A 646 -21.10 -12.59 0.24
N SER A 647 -21.43 -11.47 -0.38
CA SER A 647 -20.72 -10.95 -1.55
C SER A 647 -19.54 -10.07 -1.17
N PHE A 648 -18.52 -10.02 -2.02
CA PHE A 648 -17.41 -9.07 -1.94
C PHE A 648 -17.23 -8.34 -3.27
N ARG A 649 -17.09 -7.00 -3.26
CA ARG A 649 -16.94 -6.18 -4.47
C ARG A 649 -15.53 -6.32 -5.07
N TYR A 650 -15.44 -6.60 -6.35
CA TYR A 650 -14.18 -6.75 -7.08
C TYR A 650 -14.23 -6.04 -8.43
N HIS A 651 -13.12 -5.45 -8.89
CA HIS A 651 -13.03 -4.82 -10.20
C HIS A 651 -12.27 -5.71 -11.19
N VAL A 652 -12.99 -6.34 -12.12
CA VAL A 652 -12.35 -7.08 -13.23
C VAL A 652 -11.94 -6.09 -14.31
N LEU A 653 -10.64 -5.95 -14.53
CA LEU A 653 -10.10 -5.08 -15.57
C LEU A 653 -10.36 -5.68 -16.96
N SER A 654 -10.44 -4.84 -17.99
CA SER A 654 -10.69 -5.28 -19.37
C SER A 654 -9.46 -5.94 -20.03
N GLY A 655 -8.27 -5.75 -19.48
CA GLY A 655 -7.01 -6.29 -20.00
C GLY A 655 -5.80 -5.67 -19.31
N ASP A 656 -4.63 -5.79 -19.95
CA ASP A 656 -3.43 -5.04 -19.58
C ASP A 656 -3.70 -3.53 -19.72
N LEU A 657 -3.31 -2.71 -18.75
CA LEU A 657 -3.64 -1.29 -18.76
C LEU A 657 -2.47 -0.44 -19.27
N VAL A 658 -2.79 0.56 -20.09
CA VAL A 658 -1.86 1.55 -20.65
C VAL A 658 -2.42 2.96 -20.48
N GLN A 659 -1.55 3.97 -20.54
CA GLN A 659 -1.98 5.35 -20.35
C GLN A 659 -2.34 6.03 -21.68
N VAL A 660 -3.49 6.69 -21.70
CA VAL A 660 -3.86 7.64 -22.76
C VAL A 660 -4.03 9.01 -22.12
N ILE A 661 -3.26 10.00 -22.57
CA ILE A 661 -3.34 11.38 -22.09
C ILE A 661 -4.36 12.12 -22.96
N VAL A 662 -5.57 12.26 -22.41
CA VAL A 662 -6.70 12.85 -23.14
C VAL A 662 -6.68 14.37 -22.98
N LYS A 663 -6.81 15.11 -24.09
CA LYS A 663 -6.73 16.59 -24.12
C LYS A 663 -7.93 17.24 -24.79
N VAL A 664 -8.43 18.34 -24.23
CA VAL A 664 -9.55 19.10 -24.82
C VAL A 664 -9.50 20.60 -24.50
N ASN A 665 -9.77 21.44 -25.50
CA ASN A 665 -10.11 22.85 -25.34
C ASN A 665 -11.60 22.99 -25.04
N ALA A 666 -11.93 23.42 -23.81
CA ALA A 666 -13.31 23.59 -23.36
C ALA A 666 -13.42 24.75 -22.35
N SER A 667 -14.34 25.69 -22.60
CA SER A 667 -14.68 26.71 -21.61
C SER A 667 -15.71 26.19 -20.61
N THR A 668 -15.56 26.53 -19.33
CA THR A 668 -16.47 26.17 -18.24
C THR A 668 -17.04 27.42 -17.56
N GLU A 669 -18.20 27.25 -16.93
CA GLU A 669 -18.68 28.23 -15.93
C GLU A 669 -18.08 27.92 -14.55
N TRP A 670 -18.13 28.90 -13.64
CA TRP A 670 -17.62 28.69 -12.30
C TRP A 670 -18.33 27.51 -11.61
N GLY A 671 -17.56 26.58 -11.02
CA GLY A 671 -18.07 25.36 -10.41
C GLY A 671 -18.22 24.16 -11.35
N GLN A 672 -18.02 24.32 -12.66
CA GLN A 672 -18.00 23.21 -13.62
C GLN A 672 -16.57 22.69 -13.84
N ASN A 673 -16.44 21.37 -13.91
CA ASN A 673 -15.21 20.68 -14.32
C ASN A 673 -15.47 19.78 -15.52
N ILE A 674 -14.43 19.49 -16.31
CA ILE A 674 -14.50 18.54 -17.42
C ILE A 674 -14.16 17.14 -16.92
N HIS A 675 -14.92 16.13 -17.36
CA HIS A 675 -14.66 14.72 -17.11
C HIS A 675 -14.78 13.92 -18.42
N ILE A 676 -14.31 12.67 -18.41
CA ILE A 676 -14.40 11.74 -19.53
C ILE A 676 -15.33 10.59 -19.12
N VAL A 677 -16.17 10.16 -20.07
CA VAL A 677 -17.00 8.95 -19.94
C VAL A 677 -17.04 8.23 -21.27
N GLY A 678 -17.03 6.90 -21.27
CA GLY A 678 -16.92 6.10 -22.49
C GLY A 678 -17.48 4.69 -22.37
N ASN A 679 -17.38 3.92 -23.44
CA ASN A 679 -17.98 2.58 -23.54
C ASN A 679 -17.25 1.49 -22.73
N LEU A 680 -16.01 1.75 -22.31
CA LEU A 680 -15.23 0.83 -21.48
C LEU A 680 -15.63 0.93 -20.01
N PRO A 681 -15.56 -0.16 -19.23
CA PRO A 681 -15.70 -0.11 -17.77
C PRO A 681 -14.73 0.87 -17.10
N GLU A 682 -13.48 0.94 -17.58
CA GLU A 682 -12.45 1.88 -17.09
C GLU A 682 -12.82 3.35 -17.34
N LEU A 683 -13.73 3.61 -18.29
CA LEU A 683 -14.27 4.94 -18.60
C LEU A 683 -15.73 5.10 -18.15
N GLY A 684 -16.20 4.25 -17.22
CA GLY A 684 -17.51 4.36 -16.59
C GLY A 684 -18.69 3.79 -17.38
N GLY A 685 -18.47 3.13 -18.53
CA GLY A 685 -19.54 2.43 -19.27
C GLY A 685 -20.73 3.31 -19.65
N TRP A 686 -20.48 4.56 -20.07
CA TRP A 686 -21.45 5.61 -20.36
C TRP A 686 -22.28 6.13 -19.17
N ASP A 687 -21.94 5.77 -17.94
CA ASP A 687 -22.56 6.31 -16.72
C ASP A 687 -21.80 7.55 -16.22
N PRO A 688 -22.38 8.77 -16.25
CA PRO A 688 -21.73 9.98 -15.73
C PRO A 688 -21.48 9.99 -14.22
N ALA A 689 -22.14 9.12 -13.46
CA ALA A 689 -21.81 8.93 -12.05
C ALA A 689 -20.46 8.21 -11.87
N MET A 690 -20.08 7.41 -12.87
CA MET A 690 -18.84 6.63 -12.95
C MET A 690 -17.80 7.25 -13.89
N SER A 691 -17.96 8.52 -14.28
CA SER A 691 -16.98 9.24 -15.09
C SER A 691 -15.60 9.26 -14.41
N THR A 692 -14.56 9.58 -15.18
CA THR A 692 -13.21 9.80 -14.65
C THR A 692 -13.19 10.90 -13.58
N GLU A 693 -12.04 11.08 -12.91
CA GLU A 693 -11.79 12.31 -12.16
C GLU A 693 -11.91 13.55 -13.06
N ALA A 694 -12.04 14.73 -12.44
CA ALA A 694 -12.00 15.99 -13.17
C ALA A 694 -10.69 16.07 -13.97
N MET A 695 -10.68 16.71 -15.13
CA MET A 695 -9.44 16.99 -15.87
C MET A 695 -8.67 18.16 -15.23
N MET A 696 -7.36 18.24 -15.45
CA MET A 696 -6.52 19.37 -15.00
C MET A 696 -6.40 20.41 -16.12
N CYS A 697 -6.26 21.70 -15.79
CA CYS A 697 -6.15 22.76 -16.79
C CYS A 697 -5.10 23.83 -16.44
N PRO A 698 -3.80 23.46 -16.32
CA PRO A 698 -2.75 24.44 -16.03
C PRO A 698 -2.67 25.53 -17.10
N ASN A 699 -3.11 25.24 -18.33
CA ASN A 699 -3.12 26.14 -19.48
C ASN A 699 -4.55 26.39 -19.99
N TYR A 700 -5.49 26.68 -19.09
CA TYR A 700 -6.91 26.93 -19.43
C TYR A 700 -7.06 27.87 -20.66
N PRO A 701 -7.90 27.54 -21.67
CA PRO A 701 -8.99 26.55 -21.64
C PRO A 701 -8.60 25.12 -22.07
N GLU A 702 -7.31 24.81 -22.18
CA GLU A 702 -6.87 23.44 -22.42
C GLU A 702 -6.92 22.61 -21.12
N TRP A 703 -7.57 21.46 -21.21
CA TRP A 703 -7.68 20.46 -20.16
C TRP A 703 -6.96 19.19 -20.57
N PHE A 704 -6.33 18.50 -19.61
CA PHE A 704 -5.75 17.17 -19.83
C PHE A 704 -6.00 16.23 -18.65
N LEU A 705 -5.98 14.93 -18.92
CA LEU A 705 -6.02 13.87 -17.91
C LEU A 705 -5.42 12.57 -18.46
N PRO A 706 -4.41 11.98 -17.80
CA PRO A 706 -4.04 10.58 -18.02
C PRO A 706 -5.17 9.65 -17.58
N VAL A 707 -5.57 8.73 -18.46
CA VAL A 707 -6.54 7.66 -18.13
C VAL A 707 -5.92 6.29 -18.40
N SER A 708 -6.30 5.31 -17.57
CA SER A 708 -5.86 3.93 -17.71
C SER A 708 -6.90 3.16 -18.54
N VAL A 709 -6.48 2.57 -19.67
CA VAL A 709 -7.36 1.85 -20.60
C VAL A 709 -6.69 0.57 -21.09
N PRO A 710 -7.44 -0.47 -21.49
CA PRO A 710 -6.88 -1.72 -21.99
C PRO A 710 -6.00 -1.51 -23.23
N MET A 711 -4.84 -2.17 -23.25
CA MET A 711 -3.85 -2.14 -24.34
C MET A 711 -4.47 -2.54 -25.69
N GLY A 712 -4.07 -1.86 -26.76
CA GLY A 712 -4.44 -2.16 -28.15
C GLY A 712 -5.94 -2.09 -28.44
N THR A 713 -6.71 -1.39 -27.61
CA THR A 713 -8.17 -1.37 -27.65
C THR A 713 -8.67 -0.10 -28.30
N THR A 714 -9.54 -0.24 -29.31
CA THR A 714 -10.34 0.88 -29.83
C THR A 714 -11.56 1.10 -28.94
N PHE A 715 -11.74 2.32 -28.46
CA PHE A 715 -12.83 2.68 -27.57
C PHE A 715 -13.51 3.99 -27.99
N GLU A 716 -14.72 4.17 -27.46
CA GLU A 716 -15.54 5.35 -27.67
C GLU A 716 -15.67 6.15 -26.39
N PHE A 717 -15.64 7.48 -26.48
CA PHE A 717 -15.80 8.36 -25.33
C PHE A 717 -16.41 9.72 -25.68
N LYS A 718 -16.83 10.44 -24.66
CA LYS A 718 -17.22 11.85 -24.70
C LYS A 718 -16.69 12.61 -23.50
N PHE A 719 -16.55 13.92 -23.69
CA PHE A 719 -16.40 14.88 -22.61
C PHE A 719 -17.76 15.27 -22.02
N ILE A 720 -17.78 15.44 -20.70
CA ILE A 720 -18.91 16.00 -19.98
C ILE A 720 -18.45 17.15 -19.08
N LYS A 721 -19.29 18.16 -18.90
CA LYS A 721 -19.16 19.15 -17.82
C LYS A 721 -20.00 18.69 -16.65
N LYS A 722 -19.42 18.69 -15.46
CA LYS A 722 -20.10 18.32 -14.22
C LYS A 722 -19.96 19.43 -13.20
N ASP A 723 -21.07 19.82 -12.57
CA ASP A 723 -21.07 20.76 -11.44
C ASP A 723 -21.09 20.03 -10.09
N SER A 724 -20.99 20.79 -8.99
CA SER A 724 -21.00 20.25 -7.63
C SER A 724 -22.34 19.62 -7.21
N ASN A 725 -23.43 19.90 -7.92
CA ASN A 725 -24.74 19.27 -7.70
C ASN A 725 -24.90 17.96 -8.49
N GLY A 726 -23.89 17.61 -9.31
CA GLY A 726 -23.93 16.44 -10.18
C GLY A 726 -24.71 16.66 -11.48
N ASN A 727 -25.05 17.91 -11.84
CA ASN A 727 -25.64 18.19 -13.16
C ASN A 727 -24.61 17.96 -14.25
N VAL A 728 -25.03 17.33 -15.35
CA VAL A 728 -24.15 16.91 -16.44
C VAL A 728 -24.56 17.58 -17.74
N ILE A 729 -23.61 18.23 -18.42
CA ILE A 729 -23.75 18.71 -19.79
C ILE A 729 -22.81 17.89 -20.67
N TRP A 730 -23.37 17.17 -21.63
CA TRP A 730 -22.60 16.39 -22.60
C TRP A 730 -22.11 17.25 -23.75
N GLU A 731 -20.96 16.91 -24.32
CA GLU A 731 -20.61 17.43 -25.64
C GLU A 731 -21.55 16.88 -26.73
N SER A 732 -21.83 17.71 -27.73
CA SER A 732 -22.72 17.38 -28.84
C SER A 732 -22.03 16.48 -29.89
N GLY A 733 -22.80 16.03 -30.89
CA GLY A 733 -22.31 15.24 -32.01
C GLY A 733 -22.04 13.75 -31.69
N GLU A 734 -21.37 13.07 -32.60
CA GLU A 734 -21.01 11.65 -32.50
C GLU A 734 -20.00 11.38 -31.38
N ASN A 735 -19.84 10.12 -30.99
CA ASN A 735 -18.81 9.71 -30.04
C ASN A 735 -17.41 9.94 -30.63
N ARG A 736 -16.43 10.21 -29.77
CA ARG A 736 -15.02 10.23 -30.15
C ARG A 736 -14.50 8.81 -30.14
N ILE A 737 -13.58 8.50 -31.05
CA ILE A 737 -12.98 7.17 -31.18
C ILE A 737 -11.47 7.32 -31.06
N PHE A 738 -10.84 6.49 -30.24
CA PHE A 738 -9.38 6.43 -30.11
C PHE A 738 -8.93 4.98 -29.92
N THR A 739 -7.68 4.67 -30.26
CA THR A 739 -7.09 3.34 -30.04
C THR A 739 -5.86 3.50 -29.15
N SER A 740 -5.85 2.79 -28.03
CA SER A 740 -4.74 2.82 -27.07
C SER A 740 -3.46 2.17 -27.64
N PRO A 741 -2.28 2.45 -27.07
CA PRO A 741 -1.03 1.83 -27.46
C PRO A 741 -1.11 0.30 -27.44
N ASN A 742 -0.41 -0.36 -28.36
CA ASN A 742 -0.39 -1.82 -28.48
C ASN A 742 0.83 -2.47 -27.79
N THR A 743 1.57 -1.70 -27.01
CA THR A 743 2.73 -2.16 -26.22
C THR A 743 2.39 -2.08 -24.74
N SER A 744 2.87 -3.06 -23.97
CA SER A 744 2.91 -2.96 -22.50
C SER A 744 3.58 -1.64 -22.12
N THR A 745 3.15 -1.01 -21.03
CA THR A 745 3.67 0.29 -20.53
C THR A 745 3.53 1.48 -21.48
N GLY A 746 2.86 1.30 -22.61
CA GLY A 746 2.69 2.33 -23.62
C GLY A 746 1.96 3.55 -23.07
N THR A 747 2.42 4.74 -23.49
CA THR A 747 1.75 6.00 -23.23
C THR A 747 1.52 6.74 -24.54
N VAL A 748 0.41 7.45 -24.67
CA VAL A 748 0.14 8.24 -25.88
C VAL A 748 -0.76 9.44 -25.58
N ASP A 749 -0.43 10.57 -26.21
CA ASP A 749 -1.30 11.73 -26.25
C ASP A 749 -2.39 11.58 -27.31
N THR A 750 -3.62 11.93 -26.94
CA THR A 750 -4.65 12.25 -27.94
C THR A 750 -4.33 13.58 -28.63
N PRO A 751 -4.88 13.83 -29.84
CA PRO A 751 -4.94 15.19 -30.36
C PRO A 751 -5.67 16.11 -29.37
N VAL A 752 -5.28 17.38 -29.30
CA VAL A 752 -6.06 18.37 -28.53
C VAL A 752 -7.41 18.56 -29.21
N TYR A 753 -8.46 17.99 -28.63
CA TYR A 753 -9.80 18.11 -29.15
C TYR A 753 -10.38 19.49 -28.87
N ASN A 754 -11.37 19.91 -29.66
CA ASN A 754 -12.22 21.05 -29.30
C ASN A 754 -13.57 20.53 -28.80
N TRP A 755 -14.10 21.12 -27.73
CA TRP A 755 -15.45 20.83 -27.24
C TRP A 755 -16.49 21.01 -28.37
N ARG A 756 -17.40 20.04 -28.51
CA ARG A 756 -18.52 20.10 -29.47
C ARG A 756 -19.74 20.70 -28.76
N TYR A 757 -20.13 21.91 -29.18
CA TYR A 757 -21.24 22.68 -28.60
C TYR A 757 -22.60 22.23 -29.11
#